data_AF-A0A4Z2DW98-F1
#
_entry.id   AF-A0A4Z2DW98-F1
#
_cell.length_a   1.000
_cell.length_b   1.000
_cell.length_c   1.000
_cell.angle_alpha   90.00
_cell.angle_beta   90.00
_cell.angle_gamma   90.00
#
_symmetry.space_group_name_H-M   'P 1'
#
loop_
_entity.id
_entity.type
_entity.pdbx_description
1 polymer ?
#
loop_
_entity_poly.entity_id
_entity_poly.type
_entity_poly.pdbx_seq_one_letter_code
_entity_poly.pdbx_strand_id
1 'polypeptide(L)'
;MDRINELEQKIKIYQDEIHKKDELIQKLSSMDIGQIKSVEQKPNNDANKEDQQTCIKREELAALRSRVEQLCDKTLNQESELKAKSTLLTKTESDLLKLTHKKDELIAENEKLKKQLNDNTKCIDTKIAENEICNKKLNELNQLLKSEQNKTEELKKRLNKQIEEKEKSDYELTQNEKRLETFTTKMIHIFDTLLQNDEHLTINCRDEKKLEELITKAKDVVSENLKSKGHIQELLDKLKQRENENAEQKYSVNRLGELLTKNDRYEKENRDLNQELEYIRHKEKSLEERIRVLNKELIDSQLHIRELDKQLQETRNKNEKHHWINQNKYDEDNSQLFRNSLASLLQCNPTEISIKESIRKFMSEFHEQKDLCSRLEVRLSDALNRLDHSQASKHEIERMLEKTERECFDSREQIRRLETDLINSDLVKQEQRSDKLKIFSYLCKLAAKVKIDEKVASGMRFDELQEVLSTRIGQITSGEYAMLSDIQANADRVNGLKRKVKRLQDQLASREIQLGLWKEKASKLEDRLSSMNDTEMVAHANKIAAEKSAINARRSELEVSRLKEELTRLKAELLDFSDAKINVVKYEEQLSELSKLNKELEGIRQSQATKIAELTEKMELQTNEDSDNRNRLEEECRHLMNELQTTRKSLEQFQRSEREVVLHF
;
A
#
# COMPACT_ATOMS: atom_id res chain seq x y z
N MET A 1 2.39 47.07 -14.65
CA MET A 1 3.51 47.88 -15.19
C MET A 1 3.60 49.23 -14.50
N ASP A 2 2.50 49.95 -14.34
CA ASP A 2 2.49 51.32 -13.77
C ASP A 2 3.09 51.45 -12.37
N ARG A 3 2.95 50.43 -11.53
CA ARG A 3 3.49 50.41 -10.16
C ARG A 3 5.00 50.20 -10.09
N ILE A 4 5.60 49.62 -11.13
CA ILE A 4 7.05 49.47 -11.25
C ILE A 4 7.64 50.82 -11.69
N ASN A 5 7.01 51.50 -12.65
CA ASN A 5 7.40 52.84 -13.07
C ASN A 5 7.32 53.86 -11.92
N GLU A 6 6.29 53.81 -11.08
CA GLU A 6 6.20 54.67 -9.88
C GLU A 6 7.33 54.42 -8.88
N LEU A 7 7.75 53.15 -8.70
CA LEU A 7 8.85 52.81 -7.81
C LEU A 7 10.19 53.25 -8.38
N GLU A 8 10.40 53.10 -9.68
CA GLU A 8 11.60 53.61 -10.37
C GLU A 8 11.70 55.13 -10.30
N GLN A 9 10.57 55.85 -10.43
CA GLN A 9 10.53 57.30 -10.27
C GLN A 9 10.85 57.73 -8.83
N LYS A 10 10.34 57.02 -7.82
CA LYS A 10 10.66 57.29 -6.42
C LYS A 10 12.12 57.01 -6.10
N ILE A 11 12.69 55.93 -6.62
CA ILE A 11 14.12 55.60 -6.47
C ILE A 11 14.99 56.72 -7.06
N LYS A 12 14.63 57.22 -8.26
CA LYS A 12 15.35 58.32 -8.90
C LYS A 12 15.32 59.62 -8.08
N ILE A 13 14.16 59.96 -7.51
CA ILE A 13 14.03 61.12 -6.61
C ILE A 13 14.92 60.97 -5.37
N TYR A 14 14.95 59.78 -4.76
CA TYR A 14 15.81 59.55 -3.59
C TYR A 14 17.31 59.57 -3.93
N GLN A 15 17.70 59.09 -5.12
CA GLN A 15 19.08 59.17 -5.60
C GLN A 15 19.52 60.64 -5.80
N ASP A 16 18.66 61.47 -6.40
CA ASP A 16 18.94 62.90 -6.58
C ASP A 16 19.01 63.65 -5.24
N GLU A 17 18.21 63.25 -4.25
CA GLU A 17 18.24 63.83 -2.91
C GLU A 17 19.51 63.45 -2.13
N ILE A 18 19.99 62.21 -2.31
CA ILE A 18 21.28 61.75 -1.74
C ILE A 18 22.43 62.53 -2.37
N HIS A 19 22.46 62.68 -3.69
CA HIS A 19 23.51 63.47 -4.36
C HIS A 19 23.55 64.93 -3.88
N LYS A 20 22.40 65.57 -3.68
CA LYS A 20 22.34 66.93 -3.10
C LYS A 20 22.87 66.99 -1.67
N LYS A 21 22.61 65.95 -0.86
CA LYS A 21 23.13 65.86 0.52
C LYS A 21 24.63 65.63 0.51
N ASP A 22 25.15 64.80 -0.39
CA ASP A 22 26.58 64.58 -0.55
C ASP A 22 27.32 65.85 -1.03
N GLU A 23 26.75 66.62 -1.95
CA GLU A 23 27.29 67.94 -2.35
C GLU A 23 27.30 68.94 -1.19
N LEU A 24 26.29 68.92 -0.32
CA LEU A 24 26.22 69.76 0.88
C LEU A 24 27.27 69.34 1.90
N ILE A 25 27.48 68.03 2.08
CA ILE A 25 28.54 67.51 2.95
C ILE A 25 29.92 67.86 2.39
N GLN A 26 30.13 67.78 1.07
CA GLN A 26 31.38 68.18 0.44
C GLN A 26 31.64 69.70 0.55
N LYS A 27 30.59 70.53 0.51
CA LYS A 27 30.68 71.98 0.77
C LYS A 27 30.96 72.30 2.24
N LEU A 28 30.43 71.52 3.18
CA LEU A 28 30.71 71.69 4.61
C LEU A 28 32.11 71.19 4.99
N SER A 29 32.58 70.10 4.36
CA SER A 29 33.92 69.55 4.57
C SER A 29 35.04 70.35 3.89
N SER A 30 34.72 71.21 2.91
CA SER A 30 35.66 72.15 2.28
C SER A 30 35.64 73.55 2.91
N MET A 31 34.81 73.78 3.93
CA MET A 31 34.80 75.02 4.68
C MET A 31 35.92 75.00 5.74
N ASP A 32 37.08 75.51 5.35
CA ASP A 32 38.27 75.69 6.20
C ASP A 32 37.94 76.66 7.36
N ILE A 33 37.59 76.13 8.53
CA ILE A 33 37.50 76.90 9.79
C ILE A 33 38.91 77.05 10.35
N GLY A 34 39.73 77.81 9.63
CA GLY A 34 41.11 78.14 9.99
C GLY A 34 41.30 79.64 10.05
N GLN A 35 40.60 80.33 10.96
CA GLN A 35 40.89 81.74 11.27
C GLN A 35 40.30 82.16 12.63
N ILE A 36 40.85 81.62 13.72
CA ILE A 36 40.77 82.27 15.03
C ILE A 36 42.00 83.18 15.13
N LYS A 37 41.78 84.48 14.94
CA LYS A 37 42.76 85.52 15.22
C LYS A 37 43.07 85.54 16.72
N SER A 38 44.25 85.06 17.10
CA SER A 38 44.85 85.34 18.40
C SER A 38 45.24 86.81 18.45
N VAL A 39 44.52 87.61 19.24
CA VAL A 39 44.91 89.00 19.55
C VAL A 39 45.83 88.98 20.76
N GLU A 40 47.08 89.38 20.52
CA GLU A 40 48.05 89.76 21.55
C GLU A 40 47.55 91.00 22.30
N GLN A 41 47.60 90.96 23.64
CA GLN A 41 47.70 92.17 24.46
C GLN A 41 48.76 91.96 25.54
N LYS A 42 49.82 92.78 25.44
CA LYS A 42 50.82 93.07 26.46
C LYS A 42 50.30 94.17 27.42
N PRO A 43 50.95 94.38 28.58
CA PRO A 43 50.29 94.74 29.83
C PRO A 43 50.29 96.25 30.16
N ASN A 44 49.61 96.56 31.27
CA ASN A 44 49.70 97.75 32.12
C ASN A 44 49.00 99.04 31.67
N ASN A 45 47.86 99.34 32.28
CA ASN A 45 47.72 100.32 33.38
C ASN A 45 46.26 100.77 33.45
N ASP A 46 45.58 100.48 34.55
CA ASP A 46 44.96 101.50 35.42
C ASP A 46 43.94 100.87 36.36
N ALA A 47 44.04 101.32 37.61
CA ALA A 47 43.35 100.79 38.77
C ALA A 47 41.83 101.04 38.74
N ASN A 48 41.13 100.21 39.54
CA ASN A 48 39.71 100.28 39.91
C ASN A 48 38.71 99.68 38.91
N LYS A 49 38.50 98.35 38.99
CA LYS A 49 37.22 97.62 38.83
C LYS A 49 37.43 96.08 38.85
N GLU A 50 37.94 95.52 39.95
CA GLU A 50 38.27 94.06 40.02
C GLU A 50 37.11 93.13 40.45
N ASP A 51 36.01 93.63 41.01
CA ASP A 51 34.96 92.74 41.54
C ASP A 51 33.77 92.45 40.60
N GLN A 52 33.51 93.28 39.58
CA GLN A 52 32.45 93.02 38.58
C GLN A 52 32.93 92.22 37.38
N GLN A 53 34.22 92.33 37.02
CA GLN A 53 34.75 91.68 35.82
C GLN A 53 35.15 90.21 36.05
N THR A 54 35.37 89.80 37.30
CA THR A 54 35.56 88.40 37.71
C THR A 54 34.25 87.62 37.81
N CYS A 55 33.14 88.29 38.15
CA CYS A 55 31.80 87.68 38.17
C CYS A 55 31.29 87.39 36.75
N ILE A 56 31.40 88.37 35.84
CA ILE A 56 30.98 88.22 34.43
C ILE A 56 31.82 87.14 33.72
N LYS A 57 33.14 87.11 33.94
CA LYS A 57 34.01 86.05 33.39
C LYS A 57 33.71 84.66 33.97
N ARG A 58 33.22 84.56 35.22
CA ARG A 58 32.80 83.28 35.82
C ARG A 58 31.46 82.80 35.26
N GLU A 59 30.51 83.70 35.04
CA GLU A 59 29.21 83.38 34.43
C GLU A 59 29.36 82.98 32.96
N GLU A 60 30.18 83.69 32.18
CA GLU A 60 30.50 83.31 30.79
C GLU A 60 31.18 81.95 30.71
N LEU A 61 32.09 81.65 31.65
CA LEU A 61 32.78 80.36 31.71
C LEU A 61 31.84 79.23 32.16
N ALA A 62 30.87 79.50 33.04
CA ALA A 62 29.82 78.56 33.41
C ALA A 62 28.85 78.29 32.25
N ALA A 63 28.47 79.32 31.49
CA ALA A 63 27.61 79.19 30.31
C ALA A 63 28.32 78.39 29.19
N LEU A 64 29.62 78.62 28.98
CA LEU A 64 30.43 77.84 28.05
C LEU A 64 30.56 76.38 28.50
N ARG A 65 30.77 76.12 29.79
CA ARG A 65 30.79 74.75 30.34
C ARG A 65 29.47 74.02 30.13
N SER A 66 28.34 74.68 30.45
CA SER A 66 27.01 74.10 30.21
C SER A 66 26.75 73.83 28.73
N ARG A 67 27.22 74.71 27.84
CA ARG A 67 27.11 74.50 26.38
C ARG A 67 27.97 73.34 25.88
N VAL A 68 29.18 73.18 26.43
CA VAL A 68 30.05 72.03 26.14
C VAL A 68 29.40 70.74 26.64
N GLU A 69 28.86 70.73 27.85
CA GLU A 69 28.16 69.57 28.44
C GLU A 69 26.93 69.18 27.60
N GLN A 70 26.11 70.14 27.18
CA GLN A 70 24.98 69.89 26.26
C GLN A 70 25.42 69.36 24.89
N LEU A 71 26.57 69.79 24.38
CA LEU A 71 27.12 69.28 23.12
C LEU A 71 27.67 67.86 23.29
N CYS A 72 28.33 67.57 24.41
CA CYS A 72 28.76 66.22 24.79
C CYS A 72 27.57 65.26 24.91
N ASP A 73 26.48 65.66 25.58
CA ASP A 73 25.27 64.85 25.71
C ASP A 73 24.59 64.60 24.36
N LYS A 74 24.54 65.62 23.49
CA LYS A 74 24.02 65.45 22.11
C LYS A 74 24.88 64.49 21.30
N THR A 75 26.19 64.55 21.46
CA THR A 75 27.14 63.69 20.75
C THR A 75 27.02 62.25 21.22
N LEU A 76 26.91 62.04 22.54
CA LEU A 76 26.69 60.74 23.15
C LEU A 76 25.35 60.12 22.73
N ASN A 77 24.29 60.93 22.68
CA ASN A 77 22.98 60.48 22.19
C ASN A 77 23.04 60.09 20.71
N GLN A 78 23.68 60.90 19.85
CA GLN A 78 23.88 60.56 18.44
C GLN A 78 24.72 59.29 18.24
N GLU A 79 25.76 59.10 19.06
CA GLU A 79 26.57 57.87 19.05
C GLU A 79 25.75 56.65 19.46
N SER A 80 24.89 56.78 20.48
CA SER A 80 23.98 55.71 20.88
C SER A 80 22.95 55.35 19.80
N GLU A 81 22.41 56.36 19.09
CA GLU A 81 21.50 56.14 17.96
C GLU A 81 22.21 55.50 16.77
N LEU A 82 23.44 55.91 16.45
CA LEU A 82 24.25 55.30 15.41
C LEU A 82 24.57 53.84 15.74
N LYS A 83 24.89 53.54 17.00
CA LYS A 83 25.12 52.17 17.47
C LYS A 83 23.85 51.33 17.34
N ALA A 84 22.68 51.85 17.72
CA ALA A 84 21.40 51.18 17.53
C ALA A 84 21.10 50.91 16.04
N LYS A 85 21.30 51.90 15.17
CA LYS A 85 21.11 51.74 13.71
C LYS A 85 22.09 50.72 13.12
N SER A 86 23.34 50.70 13.56
CA SER A 86 24.34 49.70 13.16
C SER A 86 23.90 48.28 13.57
N THR A 87 23.41 48.09 14.79
CA THR A 87 22.88 46.77 15.21
C THR A 87 21.66 46.35 14.40
N LEU A 88 20.77 47.29 14.04
CA LEU A 88 19.62 46.99 13.17
C LEU A 88 20.08 46.58 11.77
N LEU A 89 21.08 47.28 11.21
CA LEU A 89 21.61 47.04 9.88
C LEU A 89 22.24 45.64 9.79
N THR A 90 23.09 45.26 10.75
CA THR A 90 23.68 43.91 10.81
C THR A 90 22.61 42.81 10.93
N LYS A 91 21.52 43.07 11.66
CA LYS A 91 20.39 42.14 11.75
C LYS A 91 19.67 42.00 10.40
N THR A 92 19.42 43.10 9.70
CA THR A 92 18.80 43.07 8.37
C THR A 92 19.67 42.39 7.32
N GLU A 93 20.99 42.56 7.38
CA GLU A 93 21.94 41.85 6.51
C GLU A 93 21.94 40.34 6.78
N SER A 94 21.90 39.94 8.05
CA SER A 94 21.76 38.53 8.43
C SER A 94 20.46 37.92 7.90
N ASP A 95 19.35 38.65 7.99
CA ASP A 95 18.05 38.17 7.51
C ASP A 95 17.99 38.12 5.98
N LEU A 96 18.63 39.05 5.27
CA LEU A 96 18.80 38.98 3.81
C LEU A 96 19.60 37.76 3.37
N LEU A 97 20.68 37.42 4.07
CA LEU A 97 21.48 36.22 3.78
C LEU A 97 20.65 34.94 3.96
N LYS A 98 19.86 34.85 5.05
CA LYS A 98 18.95 33.72 5.29
C LYS A 98 17.89 33.59 4.20
N LEU A 99 17.30 34.71 3.77
CA LEU A 99 16.30 34.71 2.70
C LEU A 99 16.92 34.32 1.36
N THR A 100 18.14 34.76 1.08
CA THR A 100 18.87 34.39 -0.14
C THR A 100 19.16 32.89 -0.16
N HIS A 101 19.63 32.32 0.96
CA HIS A 101 19.84 30.87 1.06
C HIS A 101 18.56 30.08 0.85
N LYS A 102 17.46 30.50 1.47
CA LYS A 102 16.14 29.87 1.30
C LYS A 102 15.63 29.95 -0.14
N LYS A 103 15.90 31.07 -0.83
CA LYS A 103 15.58 31.22 -2.26
C LYS A 103 16.36 30.20 -3.10
N ASP A 104 17.66 30.04 -2.85
CA ASP A 104 18.50 29.12 -3.61
C ASP A 104 18.12 27.66 -3.36
N GLU A 105 17.76 27.29 -2.13
CA GLU A 105 17.19 25.99 -1.79
C GLU A 105 15.91 25.70 -2.58
N LEU A 106 14.99 26.67 -2.64
CA LEU A 106 13.74 26.54 -3.41
C LEU A 106 14.01 26.43 -4.92
N ILE A 107 15.03 27.09 -5.46
CA ILE A 107 15.42 26.96 -6.86
C ILE A 107 15.93 25.53 -7.12
N ALA A 108 16.81 25.00 -6.28
CA ALA A 108 17.33 23.64 -6.41
C ALA A 108 16.22 22.58 -6.30
N GLU A 109 15.26 22.77 -5.40
CA GLU A 109 14.09 21.88 -5.29
C GLU A 109 13.21 21.93 -6.54
N ASN A 110 12.96 23.11 -7.09
CA ASN A 110 12.22 23.27 -8.34
C ASN A 110 12.92 22.61 -9.53
N GLU A 111 14.24 22.71 -9.63
CA GLU A 111 15.01 22.03 -10.68
C GLU A 111 14.91 20.50 -10.56
N LYS A 112 14.96 19.98 -9.32
CA LYS A 112 14.78 18.55 -9.05
C LYS A 112 13.39 18.06 -9.44
N LEU A 113 12.34 18.80 -9.07
CA LEU A 113 10.96 18.48 -9.45
C LEU A 113 10.77 18.55 -10.97
N LYS A 114 11.35 19.55 -11.64
CA LYS A 114 11.31 19.67 -13.10
C LYS A 114 11.99 18.49 -13.79
N LYS A 115 13.10 18.00 -13.25
CA LYS A 115 13.78 16.79 -13.75
C LYS A 115 12.91 15.54 -13.57
N GLN A 116 12.32 15.35 -12.39
CA GLN A 116 11.41 14.23 -12.14
C GLN A 116 10.20 14.25 -13.07
N LEU A 117 9.62 15.43 -13.33
CA LEU A 117 8.48 15.58 -14.24
C LEU A 117 8.86 15.23 -15.68
N ASN A 118 10.06 15.61 -16.12
CA ASN A 118 10.59 15.24 -17.44
C ASN A 118 10.83 13.73 -17.57
N ASP A 119 11.40 13.10 -16.54
CA ASP A 119 11.66 11.65 -16.53
C ASP A 119 10.33 10.85 -16.53
N ASN A 120 9.33 11.31 -15.78
CA ASN A 120 7.98 10.74 -15.80
C ASN A 120 7.32 10.90 -17.17
N THR A 121 7.48 12.05 -17.82
CA THR A 121 6.94 12.29 -19.18
C THR A 121 7.54 11.30 -20.18
N LYS A 122 8.87 11.11 -20.17
CA LYS A 122 9.54 10.12 -21.02
C LYS A 122 9.08 8.68 -20.75
N CYS A 123 8.85 8.35 -19.47
CA CYS A 123 8.31 7.05 -19.09
C CYS A 123 6.91 6.82 -19.67
N ILE A 124 6.04 7.83 -19.58
CA ILE A 124 4.69 7.80 -20.17
C ILE A 124 4.76 7.62 -21.68
N ASP A 125 5.61 8.38 -22.38
CA ASP A 125 5.77 8.25 -23.84
C ASP A 125 6.23 6.85 -24.25
N THR A 126 7.14 6.25 -23.47
CA THR A 126 7.60 4.88 -23.69
C THR A 126 6.45 3.88 -23.51
N LYS A 127 5.61 4.06 -22.49
CA LYS A 127 4.43 3.22 -22.25
C LYS A 127 3.36 3.38 -23.33
N ILE A 128 3.19 4.57 -23.89
CA ILE A 128 2.30 4.81 -25.04
C ILE A 128 2.80 4.03 -26.25
N ALA A 129 4.10 4.09 -26.57
CA ALA A 129 4.68 3.33 -27.68
C ALA A 129 4.55 1.81 -27.50
N GLU A 130 4.78 1.29 -26.30
CA GLU A 130 4.55 -0.14 -25.97
C GLU A 130 3.08 -0.54 -26.19
N ASN A 131 2.14 0.32 -25.77
CA ASN A 131 0.71 0.07 -25.94
C ASN A 131 0.29 0.07 -27.42
N GLU A 132 0.86 0.95 -28.25
CA GLU A 132 0.65 0.94 -29.69
C GLU A 132 1.14 -0.36 -30.34
N ILE A 133 2.28 -0.90 -29.91
CA ILE A 133 2.79 -2.18 -30.40
C ILE A 133 1.86 -3.33 -29.98
N CYS A 134 1.40 -3.35 -28.74
CA CYS A 134 0.43 -4.34 -28.26
C CYS A 134 -0.89 -4.27 -29.03
N ASN A 135 -1.40 -3.07 -29.31
CA ASN A 135 -2.62 -2.89 -30.11
C ASN A 135 -2.45 -3.38 -31.55
N LYS A 136 -1.29 -3.16 -32.16
CA LYS A 136 -0.99 -3.72 -33.50
C LYS A 136 -1.03 -5.25 -33.49
N LYS A 137 -0.37 -5.90 -32.52
CA LYS A 137 -0.41 -7.37 -32.36
C LYS A 137 -1.81 -7.91 -32.10
N LEU A 138 -2.60 -7.20 -31.29
CA LEU A 138 -4.00 -7.57 -31.01
C LEU A 138 -4.84 -7.52 -32.30
N ASN A 139 -4.64 -6.50 -33.14
CA ASN A 139 -5.33 -6.39 -34.42
C ASN A 139 -4.92 -7.49 -35.40
N GLU A 140 -3.64 -7.86 -35.45
CA GLU A 140 -3.16 -9.00 -36.26
C GLU A 140 -3.80 -10.32 -35.82
N LEU A 141 -3.86 -10.58 -34.50
CA LEU A 141 -4.52 -11.77 -33.95
C LEU A 141 -6.03 -11.78 -34.25
N ASN A 142 -6.70 -10.64 -34.16
CA ASN A 142 -8.12 -10.51 -34.50
C ASN A 142 -8.39 -10.78 -36.00
N GLN A 143 -7.50 -10.33 -36.89
CA GLN A 143 -7.59 -10.66 -38.32
C GLN A 143 -7.39 -12.16 -38.55
N LEU A 144 -6.41 -12.78 -37.89
CA LEU A 144 -6.17 -14.22 -37.99
C LEU A 144 -7.38 -15.02 -37.51
N LEU A 145 -7.95 -14.66 -36.36
CA LEU A 145 -9.15 -15.29 -35.82
C LEU A 145 -10.33 -15.23 -36.81
N LYS A 146 -10.53 -14.07 -37.46
CA LYS A 146 -11.58 -13.89 -38.46
C LYS A 146 -11.35 -14.76 -39.70
N SER A 147 -10.10 -14.93 -40.11
CA SER A 147 -9.75 -15.83 -41.22
C SER A 147 -10.03 -17.30 -40.89
N GLU A 148 -9.74 -17.75 -39.67
CA GLU A 148 -10.00 -19.12 -39.21
C GLU A 148 -11.50 -19.38 -39.00
N GLN A 149 -12.26 -18.37 -38.54
CA GLN A 149 -13.71 -18.44 -38.49
C GLN A 149 -14.32 -18.64 -39.88
N ASN A 150 -13.85 -17.87 -40.89
CA ASN A 150 -14.31 -18.02 -42.27
C ASN A 150 -13.98 -19.42 -42.83
N LYS A 151 -12.78 -19.95 -42.58
CA LYS A 151 -12.42 -21.33 -42.96
C LYS A 151 -13.33 -22.36 -42.31
N THR A 152 -13.61 -22.19 -41.01
CA THR A 152 -14.51 -23.08 -40.27
C THR A 152 -15.93 -23.06 -40.87
N GLU A 153 -16.41 -21.88 -41.24
CA GLU A 153 -17.73 -21.73 -41.87
C GLU A 153 -17.77 -22.36 -43.27
N GLU A 154 -16.69 -22.23 -44.05
CA GLU A 154 -16.57 -22.89 -45.35
C GLU A 154 -16.54 -24.43 -45.21
N LEU A 155 -15.80 -24.95 -44.23
CA LEU A 155 -15.79 -26.38 -43.91
C LEU A 155 -17.17 -26.88 -43.48
N LYS A 156 -17.91 -26.12 -42.67
CA LYS A 156 -19.30 -26.43 -42.31
C LYS A 156 -20.21 -26.49 -43.54
N LYS A 157 -20.07 -25.55 -44.48
CA LYS A 157 -20.83 -25.57 -45.75
C LYS A 157 -20.51 -26.81 -46.59
N ARG A 158 -19.23 -27.20 -46.68
CA ARG A 158 -18.82 -28.43 -47.39
C ARG A 158 -19.39 -29.68 -46.72
N LEU A 159 -19.36 -29.75 -45.39
CA LEU A 159 -19.91 -30.87 -44.64
C LEU A 159 -21.43 -31.00 -44.86
N ASN A 160 -22.17 -29.89 -44.77
CA ASN A 160 -23.62 -29.91 -45.03
C ASN A 160 -23.93 -30.37 -46.46
N LYS A 161 -23.15 -29.94 -47.45
CA LYS A 161 -23.31 -30.40 -48.82
C LYS A 161 -23.10 -31.91 -48.96
N GLN A 162 -22.08 -32.47 -48.28
CA GLN A 162 -21.86 -33.92 -48.26
C GLN A 162 -22.99 -34.68 -47.58
N ILE A 163 -23.59 -34.10 -46.52
CA ILE A 163 -24.76 -34.69 -45.86
C ILE A 163 -25.96 -34.71 -46.83
N GLU A 164 -26.24 -33.61 -47.54
CA GLU A 164 -27.31 -33.55 -48.54
C GLU A 164 -27.10 -34.52 -49.71
N GLU A 165 -25.85 -34.67 -50.18
CA GLU A 165 -25.49 -35.64 -51.23
C GLU A 165 -25.70 -37.08 -50.74
N LYS A 166 -25.34 -37.37 -49.49
CA LYS A 166 -25.59 -38.67 -48.87
C LYS A 166 -27.09 -38.96 -48.74
N GLU A 167 -27.88 -38.01 -48.24
CA GLU A 167 -29.34 -38.17 -48.11
C GLU A 167 -30.02 -38.44 -49.46
N LYS A 168 -29.56 -37.79 -50.54
CA LYS A 168 -30.04 -38.08 -51.90
C LYS A 168 -29.66 -39.49 -52.34
N SER A 169 -28.42 -39.91 -52.09
CA SER A 169 -27.98 -41.27 -52.42
C SER A 169 -28.77 -42.33 -51.64
N ASP A 170 -29.02 -42.11 -50.35
CA ASP A 170 -29.82 -43.00 -49.51
C ASP A 170 -31.29 -43.07 -49.99
N TYR A 171 -31.85 -41.93 -50.45
CA TYR A 171 -33.18 -41.89 -51.05
C TYR A 171 -33.25 -42.66 -52.38
N GLU A 172 -32.26 -42.50 -53.26
CA GLU A 172 -32.15 -43.25 -54.51
C GLU A 172 -31.98 -44.76 -54.27
N LEU A 173 -31.18 -45.14 -53.27
CA LEU A 173 -31.01 -46.53 -52.86
C LEU A 173 -32.34 -47.13 -52.39
N THR A 174 -33.09 -46.40 -51.56
CA THR A 174 -34.43 -46.81 -51.10
C THR A 174 -35.42 -46.96 -52.27
N GLN A 175 -35.36 -46.08 -53.27
CA GLN A 175 -36.17 -46.19 -54.50
C GLN A 175 -35.79 -47.43 -55.32
N ASN A 176 -34.50 -47.71 -55.46
CA ASN A 176 -34.01 -48.89 -56.18
C ASN A 176 -34.39 -50.19 -55.47
N GLU A 177 -34.31 -50.22 -54.14
CA GLU A 177 -34.79 -51.35 -53.32
C GLU A 177 -36.27 -51.62 -53.56
N LYS A 178 -37.13 -50.58 -53.55
CA LYS A 178 -38.56 -50.73 -53.87
C LYS A 178 -38.78 -51.24 -55.29
N ARG A 179 -38.01 -50.77 -56.28
CA ARG A 179 -38.12 -51.28 -57.66
C ARG A 179 -37.70 -52.74 -57.76
N LEU A 180 -36.65 -53.13 -57.05
CA LEU A 180 -36.18 -54.52 -56.97
C LEU A 180 -37.22 -55.41 -56.29
N GLU A 181 -37.82 -54.96 -55.19
CA GLU A 181 -38.91 -55.64 -54.50
C GLU A 181 -40.12 -55.84 -55.43
N THR A 182 -40.49 -54.81 -56.18
CA THR A 182 -41.59 -54.88 -57.15
C THR A 182 -41.25 -55.85 -58.29
N PHE A 183 -40.01 -55.86 -58.76
CA PHE A 183 -39.53 -56.79 -59.79
C PHE A 183 -39.55 -58.24 -59.28
N THR A 184 -39.01 -58.49 -58.10
CA THR A 184 -39.01 -59.80 -57.44
C THR A 184 -40.44 -60.31 -57.26
N THR A 185 -41.37 -59.45 -56.82
CA THR A 185 -42.79 -59.78 -56.67
C THR A 185 -43.42 -60.17 -58.01
N LYS A 186 -43.10 -59.46 -59.10
CA LYS A 186 -43.55 -59.80 -60.45
C LYS A 186 -42.94 -61.12 -60.96
N MET A 187 -41.67 -61.39 -60.68
CA MET A 187 -41.01 -62.64 -61.03
C MET A 187 -41.61 -63.82 -60.28
N ILE A 188 -41.88 -63.68 -58.98
CA ILE A 188 -42.59 -64.68 -58.19
C ILE A 188 -43.96 -64.95 -58.82
N HIS A 189 -44.71 -63.91 -59.18
CA HIS A 189 -46.02 -64.08 -59.84
C HIS A 189 -45.91 -64.78 -61.20
N ILE A 190 -44.90 -64.48 -62.02
CA ILE A 190 -44.65 -65.16 -63.29
C ILE A 190 -44.32 -66.64 -63.06
N PHE A 191 -43.45 -66.94 -62.09
CA PHE A 191 -43.13 -68.33 -61.73
C PHE A 191 -44.35 -69.09 -61.21
N ASP A 192 -45.18 -68.45 -60.38
CA ASP A 192 -46.45 -69.03 -59.90
C ASP A 192 -47.45 -69.28 -61.04
N THR A 193 -47.46 -68.41 -62.06
CA THR A 193 -48.36 -68.53 -63.23
C THR A 193 -47.86 -69.60 -64.23
N LEU A 194 -46.53 -69.76 -64.36
CA LEU A 194 -45.93 -70.84 -65.14
C LEU A 194 -46.12 -72.20 -64.46
N LEU A 195 -46.08 -72.24 -63.13
CA LEU A 195 -46.36 -73.44 -62.34
C LEU A 195 -47.85 -73.83 -62.31
N GLN A 196 -48.77 -72.93 -62.65
CA GLN A 196 -50.21 -73.21 -62.72
C GLN A 196 -50.71 -73.67 -64.10
N ASN A 197 -49.89 -73.59 -65.16
CA ASN A 197 -50.33 -73.83 -66.55
C ASN A 197 -49.62 -74.98 -67.29
N ASP A 198 -48.75 -75.76 -66.65
CA ASP A 198 -48.13 -76.92 -67.30
C ASP A 198 -48.56 -78.25 -66.67
N GLU A 199 -49.55 -78.90 -67.31
CA GLU A 199 -49.89 -80.32 -67.14
C GLU A 199 -48.83 -81.27 -67.74
N HIS A 200 -47.73 -80.76 -68.30
CA HIS A 200 -46.69 -81.59 -68.92
C HIS A 200 -45.27 -81.10 -68.61
N LEU A 201 -44.82 -81.28 -67.37
CA LEU A 201 -43.40 -81.48 -67.07
C LEU A 201 -43.24 -82.69 -66.14
N THR A 202 -43.42 -83.86 -66.77
CA THR A 202 -42.93 -85.14 -66.29
C THR A 202 -41.40 -85.11 -66.24
N ILE A 203 -40.83 -84.46 -65.22
CA ILE A 203 -39.45 -84.74 -64.81
C ILE A 203 -39.51 -86.03 -63.99
N ASN A 204 -39.23 -87.10 -64.71
CA ASN A 204 -39.15 -88.48 -64.26
C ASN A 204 -38.02 -88.65 -63.24
N CYS A 205 -38.24 -88.28 -61.98
CA CYS A 205 -37.42 -88.74 -60.87
C CYS A 205 -37.98 -90.08 -60.38
N ARG A 206 -37.61 -91.16 -61.07
CA ARG A 206 -37.94 -92.54 -60.65
C ARG A 206 -37.36 -92.84 -59.27
N ASP A 207 -38.18 -92.60 -58.26
CA ASP A 207 -38.38 -93.37 -57.02
C ASP A 207 -39.32 -92.52 -56.14
N GLU A 208 -40.65 -92.63 -56.34
CA GLU A 208 -41.67 -91.86 -55.58
C GLU A 208 -41.44 -91.93 -54.06
N LYS A 209 -41.01 -93.09 -53.54
CA LYS A 209 -40.65 -93.23 -52.12
C LYS A 209 -39.42 -92.42 -51.70
N LYS A 210 -38.39 -92.32 -52.55
CA LYS A 210 -37.22 -91.48 -52.25
C LYS A 210 -37.54 -90.00 -52.40
N LEU A 211 -38.41 -89.65 -53.35
CA LEU A 211 -38.87 -88.26 -53.54
C LEU A 211 -39.77 -87.81 -52.39
N GLU A 212 -40.70 -88.64 -51.93
CA GLU A 212 -41.50 -88.38 -50.72
C GLU A 212 -40.61 -88.30 -49.48
N GLU A 213 -39.65 -89.22 -49.30
CA GLU A 213 -38.66 -89.12 -48.23
C GLU A 213 -37.83 -87.83 -48.30
N LEU A 214 -37.43 -87.41 -49.50
CA LEU A 214 -36.68 -86.16 -49.70
C LEU A 214 -37.55 -84.93 -49.40
N ILE A 215 -38.83 -84.96 -49.77
CA ILE A 215 -39.80 -83.89 -49.50
C ILE A 215 -40.07 -83.81 -48.00
N THR A 216 -40.25 -84.94 -47.30
CA THR A 216 -40.37 -84.94 -45.83
C THR A 216 -39.09 -84.44 -45.17
N LYS A 217 -37.91 -84.88 -45.61
CA LYS A 217 -36.63 -84.37 -45.11
C LYS A 217 -36.46 -82.87 -45.38
N ALA A 218 -36.88 -82.38 -46.54
CA ALA A 218 -36.86 -80.96 -46.87
C ALA A 218 -37.83 -80.17 -45.98
N LYS A 219 -39.03 -80.69 -45.71
CA LYS A 219 -39.98 -80.08 -44.77
C LYS A 219 -39.45 -80.06 -43.35
N ASP A 220 -38.83 -81.15 -42.89
CA ASP A 220 -38.20 -81.23 -41.58
C ASP A 220 -37.06 -80.23 -41.46
N VAL A 221 -36.16 -80.16 -42.46
CA VAL A 221 -35.07 -79.16 -42.53
C VAL A 221 -35.59 -77.74 -42.57
N VAL A 222 -36.68 -77.45 -43.29
CA VAL A 222 -37.31 -76.12 -43.31
C VAL A 222 -37.90 -75.79 -41.94
N SER A 223 -38.56 -76.74 -41.28
CA SER A 223 -39.11 -76.55 -39.94
C SER A 223 -38.01 -76.33 -38.89
N GLU A 224 -36.90 -77.04 -39.02
CA GLU A 224 -35.72 -76.91 -38.17
C GLU A 224 -34.99 -75.60 -38.44
N ASN A 225 -34.91 -75.15 -39.69
CA ASN A 225 -34.38 -73.82 -40.04
C ASN A 225 -35.25 -72.69 -39.48
N LEU A 226 -36.58 -72.82 -39.53
CA LEU A 226 -37.48 -71.83 -38.94
C LEU A 226 -37.33 -71.76 -37.42
N LYS A 227 -37.23 -72.92 -36.75
CA LYS A 227 -36.93 -72.99 -35.30
C LYS A 227 -35.56 -72.41 -34.98
N SER A 228 -34.54 -72.74 -35.78
CA SER A 228 -33.19 -72.22 -35.63
C SER A 228 -33.14 -70.70 -35.85
N LYS A 229 -33.88 -70.16 -36.82
CA LYS A 229 -34.04 -68.72 -37.05
C LYS A 229 -34.71 -68.03 -35.87
N GLY A 230 -35.76 -68.64 -35.30
CA GLY A 230 -36.40 -68.17 -34.07
C GLY A 230 -35.44 -68.14 -32.88
N HIS A 231 -34.65 -69.22 -32.70
CA HIS A 231 -33.66 -69.31 -31.64
C HIS A 231 -32.51 -68.29 -31.82
N ILE A 232 -32.05 -68.07 -33.05
CA ILE A 232 -31.06 -67.05 -33.39
C ILE A 232 -31.61 -65.66 -33.07
N GLN A 233 -32.87 -65.38 -33.41
CA GLN A 233 -33.49 -64.09 -33.08
C GLN A 233 -33.58 -63.87 -31.57
N GLU A 234 -34.00 -64.88 -30.79
CA GLU A 234 -34.01 -64.79 -29.32
C GLU A 234 -32.60 -64.56 -28.74
N LEU A 235 -31.58 -65.21 -29.30
CA LEU A 235 -30.19 -65.01 -28.88
C LEU A 235 -29.69 -63.60 -29.23
N LEU A 236 -30.06 -63.07 -30.40
CA LEU A 236 -29.74 -61.69 -30.79
C LEU A 236 -30.43 -60.67 -29.88
N ASP A 237 -31.70 -60.88 -29.54
CA ASP A 237 -32.44 -60.00 -28.63
C ASP A 237 -31.83 -60.03 -27.21
N LYS A 238 -31.45 -61.22 -26.71
CA LYS A 238 -30.71 -61.36 -25.45
C LYS A 238 -29.33 -60.71 -25.49
N LEU A 239 -28.62 -60.82 -26.61
CA LEU A 239 -27.31 -60.19 -26.78
C LEU A 239 -27.45 -58.66 -26.76
N LYS A 240 -28.43 -58.11 -27.49
CA LYS A 240 -28.72 -56.68 -27.51
C LYS A 240 -29.15 -56.16 -26.13
N GLN A 241 -29.95 -56.94 -25.39
CA GLN A 241 -30.29 -56.62 -24.01
C GLN A 241 -29.03 -56.58 -23.13
N ARG A 242 -28.13 -57.56 -23.25
CA ARG A 242 -26.86 -57.59 -22.51
C ARG A 242 -25.92 -56.45 -22.89
N GLU A 243 -25.88 -56.04 -24.15
CA GLU A 243 -25.11 -54.87 -24.59
C GLU A 243 -25.63 -53.58 -23.97
N ASN A 244 -26.96 -53.41 -23.92
CA ASN A 244 -27.59 -52.27 -23.26
C ASN A 244 -27.30 -52.27 -21.74
N GLU A 245 -27.48 -53.41 -21.06
CA GLU A 245 -27.16 -53.56 -19.63
C GLU A 245 -25.68 -53.26 -19.36
N ASN A 246 -24.76 -53.71 -20.22
CA ASN A 246 -23.33 -53.43 -20.09
C ASN A 246 -23.01 -51.94 -20.35
N ALA A 247 -23.71 -51.28 -21.27
CA ALA A 247 -23.58 -49.84 -21.48
C ALA A 247 -24.03 -49.03 -20.26
N GLU A 248 -25.16 -49.40 -19.64
CA GLU A 248 -25.67 -48.80 -18.41
C GLU A 248 -24.72 -49.04 -17.22
N GLN A 249 -24.14 -50.24 -17.11
CA GLN A 249 -23.13 -50.56 -16.11
C GLN A 249 -21.86 -49.71 -16.30
N LYS A 250 -21.35 -49.59 -17.54
CA LYS A 250 -20.19 -48.73 -17.84
C LYS A 250 -20.46 -47.27 -17.51
N TYR A 251 -21.65 -46.76 -17.84
CA TYR A 251 -22.06 -45.40 -17.47
C TYR A 251 -22.07 -45.21 -15.95
N SER A 252 -22.65 -46.17 -15.22
CA SER A 252 -22.71 -46.14 -13.76
C SER A 252 -21.32 -46.20 -13.11
N VAL A 253 -20.43 -47.06 -13.62
CA VAL A 253 -19.04 -47.16 -13.16
C VAL A 253 -18.28 -45.85 -13.42
N ASN A 254 -18.41 -45.26 -14.60
CA ASN A 254 -17.77 -43.99 -14.91
C ASN A 254 -18.26 -42.87 -13.99
N ARG A 255 -19.58 -42.78 -13.79
CA ARG A 255 -20.17 -41.79 -12.87
C ARG A 255 -19.71 -41.97 -11.43
N LEU A 256 -19.60 -43.22 -10.95
CA LEU A 256 -19.05 -43.50 -9.63
C LEU A 256 -17.55 -43.14 -9.55
N GLY A 257 -16.76 -43.39 -10.60
CA GLY A 257 -15.37 -42.98 -10.70
C GLY A 257 -15.19 -41.45 -10.65
N GLU A 258 -16.06 -40.70 -11.34
CA GLU A 258 -16.09 -39.23 -11.26
C GLU A 258 -16.45 -38.73 -9.86
N LEU A 259 -17.41 -39.38 -9.19
CA LEU A 259 -17.78 -39.05 -7.81
C LEU A 259 -16.65 -39.36 -6.82
N LEU A 260 -15.96 -40.50 -6.98
CA LEU A 260 -14.79 -40.87 -6.18
C LEU A 260 -13.66 -39.86 -6.33
N THR A 261 -13.27 -39.52 -7.57
CA THR A 261 -12.22 -38.51 -7.81
C THR A 261 -12.61 -37.12 -7.29
N LYS A 262 -13.90 -36.77 -7.32
CA LYS A 262 -14.40 -35.54 -6.70
C LYS A 262 -14.32 -35.61 -5.17
N ASN A 263 -14.65 -36.74 -4.57
CA ASN A 263 -14.52 -36.96 -3.13
C ASN A 263 -13.07 -36.89 -2.66
N ASP A 264 -12.14 -37.55 -3.37
CA ASP A 264 -10.70 -37.51 -3.06
C ASP A 264 -10.14 -36.08 -3.07
N ARG A 265 -10.63 -35.24 -3.99
CA ARG A 265 -10.28 -33.80 -4.02
C ARG A 265 -10.79 -33.07 -2.79
N TYR A 266 -12.03 -33.30 -2.38
CA TYR A 266 -12.58 -32.70 -1.15
C TYR A 266 -11.88 -33.19 0.11
N GLU A 267 -11.51 -34.47 0.19
CA GLU A 267 -10.74 -34.99 1.32
C GLU A 267 -9.32 -34.42 1.39
N LYS A 268 -8.71 -34.13 0.23
CA LYS A 268 -7.42 -33.43 0.19
C LYS A 268 -7.56 -31.98 0.64
N GLU A 269 -8.52 -31.25 0.09
CA GLU A 269 -8.81 -29.86 0.49
C GLU A 269 -9.13 -29.74 1.98
N ASN A 270 -9.95 -30.65 2.53
CA ASN A 270 -10.23 -30.69 3.96
C ASN A 270 -8.99 -30.98 4.82
N ARG A 271 -8.06 -31.82 4.34
CA ARG A 271 -6.78 -32.06 5.03
C ARG A 271 -5.91 -30.80 5.02
N ASP A 272 -5.82 -30.13 3.89
CA ASP A 272 -5.04 -28.90 3.74
C ASP A 272 -5.62 -27.78 4.64
N LEU A 273 -6.95 -27.60 4.64
CA LEU A 273 -7.65 -26.66 5.52
C LEU A 273 -7.47 -27.00 7.01
N ASN A 274 -7.52 -28.28 7.39
CA ASN A 274 -7.26 -28.68 8.77
C ASN A 274 -5.83 -28.38 9.21
N GLN A 275 -4.84 -28.57 8.34
CA GLN A 275 -3.44 -28.21 8.65
C GLN A 275 -3.29 -26.70 8.82
N GLU A 276 -3.93 -25.89 7.98
CA GLU A 276 -3.93 -24.43 8.10
C GLU A 276 -4.61 -23.98 9.39
N LEU A 277 -5.75 -24.59 9.77
CA LEU A 277 -6.42 -24.34 11.04
C LEU A 277 -5.55 -24.69 12.25
N GLU A 278 -4.82 -25.82 12.22
CA GLU A 278 -3.88 -26.18 13.29
C GLU A 278 -2.72 -25.18 13.39
N TYR A 279 -2.17 -24.76 12.25
CA TYR A 279 -1.13 -23.73 12.21
C TYR A 279 -1.60 -22.41 12.82
N ILE A 280 -2.82 -21.95 12.47
CA ILE A 280 -3.42 -20.74 13.03
C ILE A 280 -3.62 -20.88 14.54
N ARG A 281 -4.16 -22.01 15.02
CA ARG A 281 -4.34 -22.29 16.46
C ARG A 281 -3.03 -22.28 17.23
N HIS A 282 -1.95 -22.81 16.65
CA HIS A 282 -0.62 -22.76 17.27
C HIS A 282 -0.10 -21.32 17.37
N LYS A 283 -0.28 -20.52 16.31
CA LYS A 283 0.12 -19.11 16.30
C LYS A 283 -0.71 -18.28 17.29
N GLU A 284 -2.01 -18.52 17.36
CA GLU A 284 -2.92 -17.90 18.33
C GLU A 284 -2.46 -18.17 19.77
N LYS A 285 -2.24 -19.44 20.14
CA LYS A 285 -1.72 -19.80 21.47
C LYS A 285 -0.39 -19.13 21.81
N SER A 286 0.52 -19.01 20.83
CA SER A 286 1.80 -18.33 21.01
C SER A 286 1.63 -16.82 21.27
N LEU A 287 0.71 -16.18 20.54
CA LEU A 287 0.37 -14.77 20.74
C LEU A 287 -0.32 -14.54 22.09
N GLU A 288 -1.24 -15.43 22.50
CA GLU A 288 -1.88 -15.37 23.81
C GLU A 288 -0.87 -15.50 24.96
N GLU A 289 0.12 -16.40 24.83
CA GLU A 289 1.21 -16.52 25.80
C GLU A 289 2.04 -15.24 25.85
N ARG A 290 2.38 -14.65 24.69
CA ARG A 290 3.12 -13.38 24.64
C ARG A 290 2.33 -12.24 25.27
N ILE A 291 1.02 -12.17 25.03
CA ILE A 291 0.14 -11.18 25.67
C ILE A 291 0.10 -11.40 27.19
N ARG A 292 0.02 -12.64 27.67
CA ARG A 292 0.09 -12.94 29.11
C ARG A 292 1.40 -12.48 29.75
N VAL A 293 2.53 -12.73 29.09
CA VAL A 293 3.85 -12.26 29.55
C VAL A 293 3.91 -10.73 29.58
N LEU A 294 3.51 -10.05 28.49
CA LEU A 294 3.53 -8.59 28.42
C LEU A 294 2.59 -7.94 29.45
N ASN A 295 1.43 -8.53 29.71
CA ASN A 295 0.52 -8.05 30.75
C ASN A 295 1.13 -8.20 32.14
N LYS A 296 1.85 -9.30 32.42
CA LYS A 296 2.58 -9.47 33.68
C LYS A 296 3.69 -8.43 33.83
N GLU A 297 4.52 -8.25 32.81
CA GLU A 297 5.58 -7.24 32.79
C GLU A 297 5.03 -5.81 32.98
N LEU A 298 3.87 -5.51 32.38
CA LEU A 298 3.18 -4.23 32.56
C LEU A 298 2.71 -4.04 34.02
N ILE A 299 2.11 -5.05 34.63
CA ILE A 299 1.68 -5.00 36.04
C ILE A 299 2.90 -4.81 36.96
N ASP A 300 3.97 -5.57 36.74
CA ASP A 300 5.20 -5.47 37.53
C ASP A 300 5.83 -4.07 37.39
N SER A 301 5.85 -3.51 36.18
CA SER A 301 6.32 -2.14 35.93
C SER A 301 5.45 -1.09 36.62
N GLN A 302 4.11 -1.24 36.57
CA GLN A 302 3.19 -0.34 37.28
C GLN A 302 3.37 -0.39 38.80
N LEU A 303 3.59 -1.57 39.37
CA LEU A 303 3.88 -1.73 40.78
C LEU A 303 5.22 -1.07 41.15
N HIS A 304 6.24 -1.22 40.31
CA HIS A 304 7.53 -0.58 40.52
C HIS A 304 7.43 0.95 40.49
N ILE A 305 6.68 1.53 39.55
CA ILE A 305 6.42 2.98 39.48
C ILE A 305 5.73 3.46 40.75
N ARG A 306 4.70 2.76 41.23
CA ARG A 306 4.00 3.12 42.48
C ARG A 306 4.92 3.08 43.70
N GLU A 307 5.83 2.12 43.76
CA GLU A 307 6.81 2.04 44.85
C GLU A 307 7.83 3.20 44.78
N LEU A 308 8.30 3.56 43.59
CA LEU A 308 9.15 4.75 43.40
C LEU A 308 8.42 6.04 43.78
N ASP A 309 7.15 6.20 43.39
CA ASP A 309 6.32 7.35 43.77
C ASP A 309 6.16 7.44 45.30
N LYS A 310 5.96 6.30 45.97
CA LYS A 310 5.90 6.24 47.43
C LYS A 310 7.23 6.66 48.06
N GLN A 311 8.35 6.17 47.55
CA GLN A 311 9.69 6.56 48.03
C GLN A 311 9.98 8.05 47.80
N LEU A 312 9.54 8.61 46.67
CA LEU A 312 9.62 10.04 46.39
C LEU A 312 8.77 10.85 47.37
N GLN A 313 7.56 10.40 47.69
CA GLN A 313 6.70 11.07 48.66
C GLN A 313 7.29 11.00 50.07
N GLU A 314 7.87 9.86 50.46
CA GLU A 314 8.54 9.72 51.76
C GLU A 314 9.80 10.59 51.87
N THR A 315 10.61 10.67 50.81
CA THR A 315 11.79 11.55 50.78
C THR A 315 11.39 13.02 50.80
N ARG A 316 10.34 13.40 50.06
CA ARG A 316 9.74 14.74 50.12
C ARG A 316 9.25 15.09 51.53
N ASN A 317 8.49 14.21 52.17
CA ASN A 317 7.99 14.44 53.53
C ASN A 317 9.13 14.52 54.56
N LYS A 318 10.19 13.70 54.41
CA LYS A 318 11.41 13.80 55.24
C LYS A 318 12.12 15.14 55.01
N ASN A 319 12.24 15.57 53.76
CA ASN A 319 12.87 16.83 53.39
C ASN A 319 12.07 18.04 53.91
N GLU A 320 10.74 18.01 53.84
CA GLU A 320 9.86 19.02 54.43
C GLU A 320 9.97 19.06 55.97
N LYS A 321 10.15 17.90 56.62
CA LYS A 321 10.39 17.81 58.07
C LYS A 321 11.78 18.34 58.47
N HIS A 322 12.80 18.13 57.63
CA HIS A 322 14.14 18.71 57.79
C HIS A 322 14.13 20.23 57.54
N HIS A 323 13.33 20.70 56.58
CA HIS A 323 13.15 22.12 56.29
C HIS A 323 12.50 22.85 57.49
N TRP A 324 11.52 22.24 58.15
CA TRP A 324 10.89 22.80 59.36
C TRP A 324 11.84 22.91 60.57
N ILE A 325 12.84 22.04 60.69
CA ILE A 325 13.83 22.05 61.79
C ILE A 325 14.92 23.11 61.57
N ASN A 326 15.29 23.36 60.31
CA ASN A 326 16.34 24.33 59.95
C ASN A 326 15.86 25.78 59.83
N GLN A 327 14.55 26.04 59.90
CA GLN A 327 13.98 27.37 59.72
C GLN A 327 14.09 28.29 60.96
N ASN A 328 14.81 27.86 62.01
CA ASN A 328 14.91 28.60 63.26
C ASN A 328 16.35 28.67 63.77
N LYS A 329 17.26 29.28 62.99
CA LYS A 329 18.57 29.76 63.49
C LYS A 329 19.22 30.78 62.55
N TYR A 330 19.09 32.04 62.99
CA TYR A 330 20.02 33.15 62.89
C TYR A 330 20.31 33.79 61.52
N ASP A 331 19.88 35.04 61.45
CA ASP A 331 20.21 36.06 60.48
C ASP A 331 21.65 36.59 60.67
N GLU A 332 22.22 36.98 59.52
CA GLU A 332 23.36 37.88 59.30
C GLU A 332 24.71 37.27 58.85
N ASP A 333 25.15 36.08 59.29
CA ASP A 333 26.23 35.31 58.59
C ASP A 333 25.71 34.58 57.33
N ASN A 334 24.39 34.59 57.14
CA ASN A 334 23.67 33.80 56.16
C ASN A 334 23.79 34.30 54.72
N SER A 335 24.14 35.56 54.46
CA SER A 335 24.17 36.06 53.07
C SER A 335 25.34 35.47 52.27
N GLN A 336 26.47 35.21 52.93
CA GLN A 336 27.64 34.58 52.30
C GLN A 336 27.45 33.06 52.17
N LEU A 337 26.88 32.40 53.18
CA LEU A 337 26.55 30.97 53.15
C LEU A 337 25.43 30.66 52.15
N PHE A 338 24.42 31.54 52.05
CA PHE A 338 23.36 31.46 51.04
C PHE A 338 23.91 31.62 49.63
N ARG A 339 24.79 32.61 49.38
CA ARG A 339 25.47 32.76 48.08
C ARG A 339 26.29 31.53 47.72
N ASN A 340 27.05 30.98 48.67
CA ASN A 340 27.84 29.76 48.46
C ASN A 340 26.96 28.53 48.21
N SER A 341 25.84 28.39 48.93
CA SER A 341 24.89 27.29 48.76
C SER A 341 24.12 27.39 47.45
N LEU A 342 23.65 28.59 47.07
CA LEU A 342 22.96 28.84 45.81
C LEU A 342 23.90 28.62 44.61
N ALA A 343 25.16 29.04 44.74
CA ALA A 343 26.19 28.80 43.73
C ALA A 343 26.51 27.30 43.59
N SER A 344 26.57 26.56 44.69
CA SER A 344 26.73 25.09 44.67
C SER A 344 25.52 24.40 44.00
N LEU A 345 24.29 24.83 44.30
CA LEU A 345 23.07 24.28 43.71
C LEU A 345 22.97 24.54 42.20
N LEU A 346 23.40 25.73 41.78
CA LEU A 346 23.45 26.15 40.38
C LEU A 346 24.76 25.75 39.67
N GLN A 347 25.65 25.02 40.36
CA GLN A 347 26.97 24.60 39.89
C GLN A 347 27.78 25.75 39.25
N CYS A 348 27.81 26.91 39.89
CA CYS A 348 28.48 28.12 39.40
C CYS A 348 29.32 28.78 40.50
N ASN A 349 30.03 29.86 40.15
CA ASN A 349 30.88 30.57 41.11
C ASN A 349 30.02 31.34 42.14
N PRO A 350 30.45 31.42 43.42
CA PRO A 350 29.75 32.13 44.50
C PRO A 350 29.82 33.66 44.42
N THR A 351 29.86 34.19 43.20
CA THR A 351 29.73 35.62 42.93
C THR A 351 28.29 35.92 42.55
N GLU A 352 27.74 37.02 43.05
CA GLU A 352 26.36 37.44 42.78
C GLU A 352 26.05 37.54 41.27
N ILE A 353 27.05 37.92 40.47
CA ILE A 353 26.94 38.02 39.02
C ILE A 353 26.81 36.63 38.38
N SER A 354 27.68 35.66 38.71
CA SER A 354 27.57 34.29 38.18
C SER A 354 26.28 33.61 38.58
N ILE A 355 25.85 33.81 39.83
CA ILE A 355 24.58 33.28 40.34
C ILE A 355 23.39 33.85 39.54
N LYS A 356 23.34 35.17 39.34
CA LYS A 356 22.27 35.81 38.55
C LYS A 356 22.28 35.37 37.09
N GLU A 357 23.46 35.18 36.49
CA GLU A 357 23.60 34.69 35.12
C GLU A 357 23.11 33.23 34.98
N SER A 358 23.49 32.36 35.92
CA SER A 358 23.03 30.97 35.98
C SER A 358 21.53 30.86 36.22
N ILE A 359 20.96 31.69 37.09
CA ILE A 359 19.50 31.76 37.28
C ILE A 359 18.82 32.23 35.99
N ARG A 360 19.36 33.24 35.31
CA ARG A 360 18.79 33.72 34.03
C ARG A 360 18.82 32.62 32.98
N LYS A 361 19.93 31.89 32.87
CA LYS A 361 20.08 30.75 31.95
C LYS A 361 19.09 29.63 32.29
N PHE A 362 19.01 29.23 33.56
CA PHE A 362 18.06 28.23 34.04
C PHE A 362 16.60 28.63 33.77
N MET A 363 16.27 29.90 33.99
CA MET A 363 14.94 30.44 33.69
C MET A 363 14.63 30.43 32.20
N SER A 364 15.60 30.72 31.33
CA SER A 364 15.44 30.59 29.87
C SER A 364 15.23 29.13 29.46
N GLU A 365 16.05 28.20 29.96
CA GLU A 365 15.92 26.76 29.71
C GLU A 365 14.56 26.22 30.21
N PHE A 366 14.08 26.70 31.36
CA PHE A 366 12.76 26.36 31.89
C PHE A 366 11.62 26.86 30.99
N HIS A 367 11.72 28.08 30.46
CA HIS A 367 10.72 28.60 29.52
C HIS A 367 10.75 27.83 28.19
N GLU A 368 11.94 27.49 27.67
CA GLU A 368 12.07 26.66 26.48
C GLU A 368 11.46 25.26 26.67
N GLN A 369 11.70 24.63 27.84
CA GLN A 369 11.07 23.37 28.24
C GLN A 369 9.55 23.50 28.34
N LYS A 370 9.04 24.56 28.97
CA LYS A 370 7.59 24.82 29.09
C LYS A 370 6.93 25.02 27.73
N ASP A 371 7.58 25.74 26.82
CA ASP A 371 7.12 25.94 25.45
C ASP A 371 7.15 24.63 24.67
N LEU A 372 8.16 23.78 24.90
CA LEU A 372 8.23 22.45 24.30
C LEU A 372 7.10 21.55 24.80
N CYS A 373 6.83 21.52 26.11
CA CYS A 373 5.70 20.79 26.70
C CYS A 373 4.38 21.26 26.09
N SER A 374 4.15 22.58 26.00
CA SER A 374 2.94 23.14 25.39
C SER A 374 2.78 22.72 23.93
N ARG A 375 3.87 22.69 23.15
CA ARG A 375 3.85 22.19 21.76
C ARG A 375 3.55 20.69 21.69
N LEU A 376 4.08 19.89 22.62
CA LEU A 376 3.82 18.45 22.70
C LEU A 376 2.36 18.17 23.09
N GLU A 377 1.78 18.93 24.00
CA GLU A 377 0.36 18.83 24.39
C GLU A 377 -0.58 19.15 23.22
N VAL A 378 -0.27 20.18 22.43
CA VAL A 378 -1.01 20.49 21.20
C VAL A 378 -0.90 19.36 20.20
N ARG A 379 0.32 18.84 19.96
CA ARG A 379 0.52 17.69 19.06
C ARG A 379 -0.20 16.43 19.53
N LEU A 380 -0.23 16.18 20.83
CA LEU A 380 -0.96 15.06 21.44
C LEU A 380 -2.47 15.22 21.20
N SER A 381 -3.00 16.43 21.43
CA SER A 381 -4.41 16.75 21.18
C SER A 381 -4.79 16.59 19.70
N ASP A 382 -3.94 17.06 18.79
CA ASP A 382 -4.12 16.86 17.35
C ASP A 382 -4.08 15.37 16.95
N ALA A 383 -3.18 14.59 17.56
CA ALA A 383 -3.10 13.16 17.31
C ALA A 383 -4.34 12.41 17.80
N LEU A 384 -4.84 12.75 19.00
CA LEU A 384 -6.09 12.21 19.54
C LEU A 384 -7.29 12.58 18.65
N ASN A 385 -7.40 13.84 18.24
CA ASN A 385 -8.46 14.28 17.34
C ASN A 385 -8.45 13.53 16.00
N ARG A 386 -7.25 13.25 15.44
CA ARG A 386 -7.11 12.45 14.21
C ARG A 386 -7.51 10.99 14.44
N LEU A 387 -7.19 10.42 15.60
CA LEU A 387 -7.60 9.07 15.97
C LEU A 387 -9.13 8.97 16.08
N ASP A 388 -9.76 9.93 16.75
CA ASP A 388 -11.23 9.99 16.90
C ASP A 388 -11.92 10.14 15.53
N HIS A 389 -11.39 11.00 14.64
CA HIS A 389 -11.92 11.12 13.27
C HIS A 389 -11.75 9.81 12.48
N SER A 390 -10.61 9.13 12.63
CA SER A 390 -10.38 7.83 11.98
C SER A 390 -11.34 6.76 12.49
N GLN A 391 -11.59 6.72 13.80
CA GLN A 391 -12.53 5.78 14.41
C GLN A 391 -13.98 6.07 14.00
N ALA A 392 -14.39 7.34 13.94
CA ALA A 392 -15.70 7.74 13.44
C ALA A 392 -15.89 7.33 11.97
N SER A 393 -14.87 7.55 11.13
CA SER A 393 -14.89 7.10 9.73
C SER A 393 -14.98 5.58 9.60
N LYS A 394 -14.30 4.82 10.47
CA LYS A 394 -14.37 3.36 10.49
C LYS A 394 -15.79 2.89 10.83
N HIS A 395 -16.42 3.47 11.85
CA HIS A 395 -17.79 3.12 12.22
C HIS A 395 -18.83 3.49 11.14
N GLU A 396 -18.60 4.55 10.37
CA GLU A 396 -19.44 4.86 9.20
C GLU A 396 -19.32 3.77 8.12
N ILE A 397 -18.10 3.33 7.82
CA ILE A 397 -17.86 2.26 6.85
C ILE A 397 -18.49 0.94 7.31
N GLU A 398 -18.37 0.60 8.60
CA GLU A 398 -19.01 -0.59 9.19
C GLU A 398 -20.53 -0.54 9.03
N ARG A 399 -21.17 0.60 9.34
CA ARG A 399 -22.62 0.78 9.14
C ARG A 399 -23.04 0.64 7.68
N MET A 400 -22.26 1.20 6.76
CA MET A 400 -22.53 1.06 5.32
C MET A 400 -22.37 -0.39 4.86
N LEU A 401 -21.37 -1.10 5.36
CA LEU A 401 -21.15 -2.52 5.07
C LEU A 401 -22.33 -3.37 5.55
N GLU A 402 -22.75 -3.21 6.80
CA GLU A 402 -23.92 -3.92 7.35
C GLU A 402 -25.20 -3.66 6.54
N LYS A 403 -25.40 -2.42 6.08
CA LYS A 403 -26.54 -2.08 5.22
C LYS A 403 -26.48 -2.84 3.90
N THR A 404 -25.32 -2.86 3.24
CA THR A 404 -25.13 -3.58 1.98
C THR A 404 -25.24 -5.10 2.15
N GLU A 405 -24.83 -5.64 3.29
CA GLU A 405 -24.99 -7.07 3.61
C GLU A 405 -26.46 -7.46 3.78
N ARG A 406 -27.26 -6.61 4.44
CA ARG A 406 -28.71 -6.80 4.55
C ARG A 406 -29.39 -6.73 3.19
N GLU A 407 -29.06 -5.74 2.36
CA GLU A 407 -29.59 -5.64 0.99
C GLU A 407 -29.22 -6.87 0.13
N CYS A 408 -27.98 -7.38 0.28
CA CYS A 408 -27.55 -8.62 -0.37
C CYS A 408 -28.29 -9.86 0.16
N PHE A 409 -28.60 -9.91 1.46
CA PHE A 409 -29.40 -10.98 2.05
C PHE A 409 -30.83 -10.97 1.50
N ASP A 410 -31.48 -9.81 1.50
CA ASP A 410 -32.84 -9.63 0.99
C ASP A 410 -32.95 -9.99 -0.50
N SER A 411 -31.95 -9.58 -1.31
CA SER A 411 -31.87 -9.94 -2.73
C SER A 411 -31.73 -11.46 -2.94
N ARG A 412 -30.89 -12.13 -2.14
CA ARG A 412 -30.75 -13.59 -2.19
C ARG A 412 -32.04 -14.30 -1.79
N GLU A 413 -32.74 -13.78 -0.80
CA GLU A 413 -34.04 -14.31 -0.37
C GLU A 413 -35.12 -14.11 -1.44
N GLN A 414 -35.14 -12.96 -2.11
CA GLN A 414 -36.04 -12.70 -3.23
C GLN A 414 -35.78 -13.65 -4.40
N ILE A 415 -34.51 -13.90 -4.73
CA ILE A 415 -34.12 -14.88 -5.76
C ILE A 415 -34.65 -16.27 -5.40
N ARG A 416 -34.43 -16.75 -4.16
CA ARG A 416 -34.93 -18.06 -3.70
C ARG A 416 -36.45 -18.18 -3.83
N ARG A 417 -37.19 -17.12 -3.49
CA ARG A 417 -38.66 -17.10 -3.64
C ARG A 417 -39.07 -17.20 -5.10
N LEU A 418 -38.45 -16.42 -5.99
CA LEU A 418 -38.73 -16.46 -7.43
C LEU A 418 -38.38 -17.81 -8.07
N GLU A 419 -37.27 -18.43 -7.65
CA GLU A 419 -36.91 -19.79 -8.08
C GLU A 419 -37.97 -20.81 -7.64
N THR A 420 -38.45 -20.71 -6.41
CA THR A 420 -39.52 -21.57 -5.88
C THR A 420 -40.84 -21.37 -6.65
N ASP A 421 -41.21 -20.12 -6.92
CA ASP A 421 -42.40 -19.78 -7.69
C ASP A 421 -42.32 -20.29 -9.13
N LEU A 422 -41.13 -20.23 -9.76
CA LEU A 422 -40.90 -20.77 -11.09
C LEU A 422 -41.11 -22.28 -11.14
N ILE A 423 -40.53 -23.00 -10.17
CA ILE A 423 -40.70 -24.46 -10.01
C ILE A 423 -42.18 -24.80 -9.83
N ASN A 424 -42.89 -24.08 -8.96
CA ASN A 424 -44.32 -24.28 -8.73
C ASN A 424 -45.15 -24.00 -9.99
N SER A 425 -44.83 -22.92 -10.73
CA SER A 425 -45.46 -22.59 -12.01
C SER A 425 -45.28 -23.73 -13.03
N ASP A 426 -44.09 -24.31 -13.12
CA ASP A 426 -43.82 -25.38 -14.07
C ASP A 426 -44.52 -26.69 -13.69
N LEU A 427 -44.66 -26.97 -12.39
CA LEU A 427 -45.49 -28.06 -11.89
C LEU A 427 -46.96 -27.87 -12.29
N VAL A 428 -47.52 -26.67 -12.07
CA VAL A 428 -48.91 -26.33 -12.46
C VAL A 428 -49.11 -26.46 -13.98
N LYS A 429 -48.15 -26.01 -14.79
CA LYS A 429 -48.22 -26.16 -16.26
C LYS A 429 -48.17 -27.64 -16.68
N GLN A 430 -47.38 -28.48 -16.01
CA GLN A 430 -47.37 -29.92 -16.27
C GLN A 430 -48.71 -30.56 -15.94
N GLU A 431 -49.31 -30.21 -14.80
CA GLU A 431 -50.62 -30.72 -14.40
C GLU A 431 -51.71 -30.29 -15.39
N GLN A 432 -51.73 -29.01 -15.79
CA GLN A 432 -52.64 -28.50 -16.83
C GLN A 432 -52.46 -29.20 -18.18
N ARG A 433 -51.22 -29.52 -18.59
CA ARG A 433 -50.97 -30.30 -19.82
C ARG A 433 -51.51 -31.72 -19.70
N SER A 434 -51.30 -32.37 -18.56
CA SER A 434 -51.83 -33.70 -18.27
C SER A 434 -53.37 -33.71 -18.35
N ASP A 435 -54.02 -32.73 -17.73
CA ASP A 435 -55.48 -32.63 -17.77
C ASP A 435 -56.00 -32.28 -19.17
N LYS A 436 -55.31 -31.42 -19.92
CA LYS A 436 -55.65 -31.14 -21.33
C LYS A 436 -55.61 -32.41 -22.18
N LEU A 437 -54.62 -33.29 -21.97
CA LEU A 437 -54.53 -34.58 -22.67
C LEU A 437 -55.67 -35.54 -22.26
N LYS A 438 -56.03 -35.59 -20.97
CA LYS A 438 -57.20 -36.37 -20.51
C LYS A 438 -58.49 -35.89 -21.17
N ILE A 439 -58.73 -34.57 -21.17
CA ILE A 439 -59.91 -33.95 -21.80
C ILE A 439 -59.90 -34.25 -23.30
N PHE A 440 -58.76 -34.12 -23.97
CA PHE A 440 -58.65 -34.46 -25.40
C PHE A 440 -59.02 -35.92 -25.68
N SER A 441 -58.55 -36.86 -24.84
CA SER A 441 -58.96 -38.28 -24.94
C SER A 441 -60.48 -38.45 -24.81
N TYR A 442 -61.12 -37.74 -23.88
CA TYR A 442 -62.59 -37.76 -23.76
C TYR A 442 -63.28 -37.17 -24.99
N LEU A 443 -62.77 -36.10 -25.58
CA LEU A 443 -63.31 -35.52 -26.82
C LEU A 443 -63.20 -36.52 -27.98
N CYS A 444 -62.10 -37.25 -28.13
CA CYS A 444 -61.98 -38.31 -29.14
C CYS A 444 -63.00 -39.43 -28.93
N LYS A 445 -63.24 -39.85 -27.68
CA LYS A 445 -64.30 -40.83 -27.35
C LYS A 445 -65.69 -40.30 -27.68
N LEU A 446 -65.95 -39.02 -27.45
CA LEU A 446 -67.21 -38.37 -27.82
C LEU A 446 -67.40 -38.29 -29.34
N ALA A 447 -66.31 -38.05 -30.08
CA ALA A 447 -66.31 -38.01 -31.54
C ALA A 447 -66.81 -39.33 -32.15
N ALA A 448 -66.35 -40.46 -31.60
CA ALA A 448 -66.85 -41.77 -31.99
C ALA A 448 -68.37 -41.91 -31.75
N LYS A 449 -68.91 -41.36 -30.66
CA LYS A 449 -70.36 -41.40 -30.36
C LYS A 449 -71.22 -40.59 -31.32
N VAL A 450 -70.68 -39.50 -31.89
CA VAL A 450 -71.38 -38.68 -32.88
C VAL A 450 -71.04 -39.04 -34.34
N LYS A 451 -70.44 -40.22 -34.53
CA LYS A 451 -70.04 -40.80 -35.82
C LYS A 451 -69.02 -39.95 -36.60
N ILE A 452 -68.07 -39.34 -35.89
CA ILE A 452 -66.84 -38.79 -36.48
C ILE A 452 -65.79 -39.91 -36.44
N ASP A 453 -65.07 -40.09 -37.54
CA ASP A 453 -64.02 -41.11 -37.65
C ASP A 453 -62.92 -40.88 -36.60
N GLU A 454 -62.52 -41.94 -35.93
CA GLU A 454 -61.56 -41.88 -34.81
C GLU A 454 -60.16 -41.47 -35.27
N LYS A 455 -59.73 -41.87 -36.48
CA LYS A 455 -58.44 -41.45 -37.04
C LYS A 455 -58.46 -39.97 -37.38
N VAL A 456 -59.59 -39.47 -37.87
CA VAL A 456 -59.78 -38.04 -38.14
C VAL A 456 -59.82 -37.23 -36.84
N ALA A 457 -60.54 -37.69 -35.81
CA ALA A 457 -60.64 -37.01 -34.53
C ALA A 457 -59.30 -36.95 -33.77
N SER A 458 -58.54 -38.05 -33.77
CA SER A 458 -57.23 -38.11 -33.11
C SER A 458 -56.14 -37.26 -33.78
N GLY A 459 -56.29 -36.95 -35.07
CA GLY A 459 -55.40 -36.08 -35.83
C GLY A 459 -55.74 -34.58 -35.76
N MET A 460 -56.87 -34.21 -35.15
CA MET A 460 -57.30 -32.82 -34.99
C MET A 460 -56.63 -32.14 -33.80
N ARG A 461 -56.43 -30.82 -33.88
CA ARG A 461 -56.04 -30.04 -32.70
C ARG A 461 -57.21 -29.97 -31.71
N PHE A 462 -56.91 -29.78 -30.42
CA PHE A 462 -57.91 -29.71 -29.34
C PHE A 462 -59.10 -28.78 -29.67
N ASP A 463 -58.79 -27.55 -30.10
CA ASP A 463 -59.81 -26.52 -30.40
C ASP A 463 -60.64 -26.89 -31.65
N GLU A 464 -60.00 -27.52 -32.65
CA GLU A 464 -60.67 -27.97 -33.88
C GLU A 464 -61.63 -29.12 -33.59
N LEU A 465 -61.20 -30.09 -32.79
CA LEU A 465 -62.03 -31.21 -32.38
C LEU A 465 -63.24 -30.72 -31.57
N GLN A 466 -63.05 -29.75 -30.67
CA GLN A 466 -64.12 -29.13 -29.91
C GLN A 466 -65.15 -28.43 -30.82
N GLU A 467 -64.70 -27.70 -31.83
CA GLU A 467 -65.57 -26.98 -32.78
C GLU A 467 -66.34 -27.94 -33.70
N VAL A 468 -65.67 -28.97 -34.21
CA VAL A 468 -66.29 -30.01 -35.07
C VAL A 468 -67.33 -30.81 -34.29
N LEU A 469 -67.01 -31.21 -33.05
CA LEU A 469 -67.95 -31.86 -32.14
C LEU A 469 -69.19 -31.00 -31.89
N SER A 470 -68.98 -29.72 -31.55
CA SER A 470 -70.08 -28.78 -31.30
C SER A 470 -70.98 -28.64 -32.52
N THR A 471 -70.40 -28.54 -33.72
CA THR A 471 -71.13 -28.44 -34.98
C THR A 471 -71.91 -29.72 -35.29
N ARG A 472 -71.29 -30.89 -35.11
CA ARG A 472 -71.91 -32.19 -35.38
C ARG A 472 -73.06 -32.47 -34.42
N ILE A 473 -72.88 -32.17 -33.14
CA ILE A 473 -73.94 -32.25 -32.12
C ILE A 473 -75.08 -31.29 -32.48
N GLY A 474 -74.76 -30.07 -32.93
CA GLY A 474 -75.74 -29.12 -33.46
C GLY A 474 -76.58 -29.70 -34.60
N GLN A 475 -75.94 -30.28 -35.62
CA GLN A 475 -76.63 -30.88 -36.77
C GLN A 475 -77.52 -32.08 -36.40
N ILE A 476 -77.08 -32.89 -35.44
CA ILE A 476 -77.85 -34.04 -34.94
C ILE A 476 -79.08 -33.54 -34.17
N THR A 477 -78.93 -32.47 -33.39
CA THR A 477 -80.02 -31.90 -32.59
C THR A 477 -81.01 -31.08 -33.41
N SER A 478 -80.61 -30.49 -34.55
CA SER A 478 -81.48 -29.68 -35.41
C SER A 478 -82.18 -30.44 -36.55
N GLY A 479 -81.85 -31.72 -36.81
CA GLY A 479 -82.55 -32.55 -37.81
C GLY A 479 -82.24 -32.20 -39.29
N GLU A 480 -81.18 -31.44 -39.54
CA GLU A 480 -80.87 -30.80 -40.83
C GLU A 480 -80.51 -31.74 -42.00
N TYR A 481 -80.43 -33.07 -41.80
CA TYR A 481 -80.11 -34.01 -42.88
C TYR A 481 -81.16 -34.01 -44.01
N ALA A 482 -82.41 -33.59 -43.73
CA ALA A 482 -83.51 -33.53 -44.70
C ALA A 482 -83.61 -32.21 -45.49
N MET A 483 -82.84 -31.16 -45.14
CA MET A 483 -82.91 -29.84 -45.81
C MET A 483 -81.87 -29.63 -46.93
N LEU A 484 -81.10 -30.66 -47.27
CA LEU A 484 -80.05 -30.60 -48.31
C LEU A 484 -80.58 -30.69 -49.75
N SER A 485 -81.89 -30.87 -49.97
CA SER A 485 -82.51 -31.07 -51.31
C SER A 485 -82.98 -29.79 -52.01
N ASP A 486 -83.08 -28.64 -51.33
CA ASP A 486 -83.63 -27.43 -51.94
C ASP A 486 -82.57 -26.57 -52.61
N ILE A 487 -82.59 -26.55 -53.95
CA ILE A 487 -81.65 -25.84 -54.82
C ILE A 487 -81.62 -24.32 -54.51
N GLN A 488 -82.76 -23.74 -54.12
CA GLN A 488 -82.87 -22.32 -53.75
C GLN A 488 -82.28 -22.02 -52.37
N ALA A 489 -82.52 -22.89 -51.38
CA ALA A 489 -81.88 -22.81 -50.06
C ALA A 489 -80.36 -23.00 -50.18
N ASN A 490 -79.90 -23.82 -51.13
CA ASN A 490 -78.49 -24.02 -51.43
C ASN A 490 -77.86 -22.78 -52.07
N ALA A 491 -78.57 -22.05 -52.95
CA ALA A 491 -78.09 -20.81 -53.55
C ALA A 491 -77.93 -19.67 -52.51
N ASP A 492 -78.90 -19.50 -51.63
CA ASP A 492 -78.82 -18.53 -50.53
C ASP A 492 -77.75 -18.93 -49.49
N ARG A 493 -77.58 -20.23 -49.25
CA ARG A 493 -76.48 -20.76 -48.43
C ARG A 493 -75.12 -20.54 -49.07
N VAL A 494 -74.97 -20.71 -50.38
CA VAL A 494 -73.74 -20.40 -51.13
C VAL A 494 -73.43 -18.90 -51.09
N ASN A 495 -74.43 -18.03 -51.20
CA ASN A 495 -74.25 -16.59 -51.07
C ASN A 495 -73.93 -16.17 -49.62
N GLY A 496 -74.53 -16.81 -48.62
CA GLY A 496 -74.18 -16.68 -47.21
C GLY A 496 -72.76 -17.14 -46.91
N LEU A 497 -72.34 -18.27 -47.48
CA LEU A 497 -70.99 -18.81 -47.41
C LEU A 497 -69.99 -17.89 -48.10
N LYS A 498 -70.30 -17.34 -49.28
CA LYS A 498 -69.45 -16.31 -49.93
C LYS A 498 -69.25 -15.08 -49.05
N ARG A 499 -70.32 -14.58 -48.41
CA ARG A 499 -70.22 -13.46 -47.45
C ARG A 499 -69.41 -13.84 -46.20
N LYS A 500 -69.48 -15.10 -45.76
CA LYS A 500 -68.70 -15.63 -44.63
C LYS A 500 -67.22 -15.79 -45.00
N VAL A 501 -66.91 -16.33 -46.19
CA VAL A 501 -65.56 -16.44 -46.74
C VAL A 501 -64.93 -15.06 -46.87
N LYS A 502 -65.65 -14.07 -47.40
CA LYS A 502 -65.14 -12.70 -47.51
C LYS A 502 -64.82 -12.10 -46.13
N ARG A 503 -65.74 -12.23 -45.15
CA ARG A 503 -65.48 -11.79 -43.77
C ARG A 503 -64.28 -12.50 -43.13
N LEU A 504 -64.12 -13.80 -43.37
CA LEU A 504 -62.98 -14.57 -42.86
C LEU A 504 -61.66 -14.16 -43.53
N GLN A 505 -61.68 -13.84 -44.83
CA GLN A 505 -60.53 -13.27 -45.54
C GLN A 505 -60.15 -11.90 -44.99
N ASP A 506 -61.13 -11.02 -44.75
CA ASP A 506 -60.88 -9.71 -44.15
C ASP A 506 -60.33 -9.83 -42.72
N GLN A 507 -60.85 -10.79 -41.93
CA GLN A 507 -60.32 -11.11 -40.60
C GLN A 507 -58.92 -11.71 -40.65
N LEU A 508 -58.63 -12.55 -41.64
CA LEU A 508 -57.30 -13.13 -41.85
C LEU A 508 -56.29 -12.02 -42.18
N ALA A 509 -56.62 -11.15 -43.14
CA ALA A 509 -55.78 -10.00 -43.50
C ALA A 509 -55.54 -9.07 -42.30
N SER A 510 -56.58 -8.82 -41.48
CA SER A 510 -56.44 -8.05 -40.24
C SER A 510 -55.51 -8.73 -39.23
N ARG A 511 -55.62 -10.06 -39.06
CA ARG A 511 -54.72 -10.82 -38.18
C ARG A 511 -53.29 -10.89 -38.71
N GLU A 512 -53.09 -10.95 -40.03
CA GLU A 512 -51.76 -10.91 -40.66
C GLU A 512 -51.06 -9.57 -40.40
N ILE A 513 -51.79 -8.45 -40.50
CA ILE A 513 -51.27 -7.12 -40.13
C ILE A 513 -50.90 -7.08 -38.64
N GLN A 514 -51.77 -7.59 -37.76
CA GLN A 514 -51.46 -7.68 -36.33
C GLN A 514 -50.20 -8.51 -36.10
N LEU A 515 -50.09 -9.69 -36.72
CA LEU A 515 -48.93 -10.57 -36.62
C LEU A 515 -47.64 -9.88 -37.08
N GLY A 516 -47.71 -9.07 -38.14
CA GLY A 516 -46.63 -8.19 -38.58
C GLY A 516 -46.20 -7.22 -37.49
N LEU A 517 -47.15 -6.50 -36.87
CA LEU A 517 -46.88 -5.58 -35.76
C LEU A 517 -46.29 -6.28 -34.54
N TRP A 518 -46.78 -7.48 -34.20
CA TRP A 518 -46.23 -8.29 -33.09
C TRP A 518 -44.81 -8.75 -33.37
N LYS A 519 -44.50 -9.17 -34.60
CA LYS A 519 -43.13 -9.52 -35.02
C LYS A 519 -42.19 -8.32 -34.96
N GLU A 520 -42.64 -7.16 -35.43
CA GLU A 520 -41.84 -5.92 -35.35
C GLU A 520 -41.61 -5.50 -33.89
N LYS A 521 -42.63 -5.63 -33.04
CA LYS A 521 -42.50 -5.36 -31.60
C LYS A 521 -41.55 -6.36 -30.92
N ALA A 522 -41.60 -7.64 -31.29
CA ALA A 522 -40.69 -8.66 -30.78
C ALA A 522 -39.24 -8.35 -31.18
N SER A 523 -39.00 -8.04 -32.46
CA SER A 523 -37.68 -7.63 -32.96
C SER A 523 -37.15 -6.38 -32.25
N LYS A 524 -37.98 -5.35 -32.04
CA LYS A 524 -37.59 -4.15 -31.27
C LYS A 524 -37.26 -4.45 -29.81
N LEU A 525 -37.93 -5.44 -29.21
CA LEU A 525 -37.63 -5.88 -27.84
C LEU A 525 -36.33 -6.68 -27.79
N GLU A 526 -36.08 -7.57 -28.76
CA GLU A 526 -34.82 -8.31 -28.90
C GLU A 526 -33.64 -7.37 -29.12
N ASP A 527 -33.77 -6.37 -30.00
CA ASP A 527 -32.74 -5.33 -30.23
C ASP A 527 -32.43 -4.56 -28.94
N ARG A 528 -33.47 -4.17 -28.19
CA ARG A 528 -33.29 -3.54 -26.87
C ARG A 528 -32.59 -4.46 -25.89
N LEU A 529 -32.95 -5.73 -25.82
CA LEU A 529 -32.37 -6.71 -24.91
C LEU A 529 -30.89 -6.94 -25.23
N SER A 530 -30.55 -7.05 -26.52
CA SER A 530 -29.16 -7.13 -27.00
C SER A 530 -28.38 -5.88 -26.63
N SER A 531 -28.93 -4.68 -26.86
CA SER A 531 -28.27 -3.42 -26.49
C SER A 531 -28.05 -3.30 -24.97
N MET A 532 -28.99 -3.79 -24.16
CA MET A 532 -28.87 -3.78 -22.71
C MET A 532 -27.77 -4.72 -22.24
N ASN A 533 -27.71 -5.93 -22.81
CA ASN A 533 -26.65 -6.91 -22.53
C ASN A 533 -25.26 -6.38 -22.91
N ASP A 534 -25.12 -5.69 -24.04
CA ASP A 534 -23.87 -5.04 -24.45
C ASP A 534 -23.45 -3.95 -23.45
N THR A 535 -24.39 -3.11 -23.00
CA THR A 535 -24.10 -2.09 -21.98
C THR A 535 -23.72 -2.68 -20.63
N GLU A 536 -24.35 -3.79 -20.23
CA GLU A 536 -24.05 -4.50 -18.99
C GLU A 536 -22.66 -5.15 -19.05
N MET A 537 -22.29 -5.73 -20.20
CA MET A 537 -20.96 -6.29 -20.42
C MET A 537 -19.86 -5.22 -20.35
N VAL A 538 -20.10 -4.03 -20.93
CA VAL A 538 -19.18 -2.87 -20.82
C VAL A 538 -19.11 -2.36 -19.38
N ALA A 539 -20.23 -2.29 -18.66
CA ALA A 539 -20.24 -1.89 -17.25
C ALA A 539 -19.45 -2.87 -16.38
N HIS A 540 -19.59 -4.17 -16.61
CA HIS A 540 -18.84 -5.21 -15.91
C HIS A 540 -17.34 -5.13 -16.21
N ALA A 541 -16.96 -4.93 -17.48
CA ALA A 541 -15.56 -4.73 -17.86
C ALA A 541 -14.95 -3.47 -17.19
N ASN A 542 -15.70 -2.37 -17.15
CA ASN A 542 -15.28 -1.15 -16.46
C ASN A 542 -15.13 -1.34 -14.95
N LYS A 543 -16.03 -2.11 -14.32
CA LYS A 543 -15.93 -2.45 -12.89
C LYS A 543 -14.65 -3.23 -12.59
N ILE A 544 -14.33 -4.26 -13.40
CA ILE A 544 -13.08 -5.02 -13.24
C ILE A 544 -11.85 -4.13 -13.44
N ALA A 545 -11.87 -3.23 -14.42
CA ALA A 545 -10.78 -2.30 -14.66
C ALA A 545 -10.57 -1.33 -13.48
N ALA A 546 -11.67 -0.82 -12.89
CA ALA A 546 -11.63 0.02 -11.70
C ALA A 546 -11.09 -0.73 -10.47
N GLU A 547 -11.53 -1.98 -10.24
CA GLU A 547 -11.02 -2.82 -9.14
C GLU A 547 -9.52 -3.10 -9.30
N LYS A 548 -9.05 -3.43 -10.52
CA LYS A 548 -7.61 -3.59 -10.80
C LYS A 548 -6.83 -2.31 -10.55
N SER A 549 -7.36 -1.16 -10.95
CA SER A 549 -6.73 0.14 -10.71
C SER A 549 -6.61 0.44 -9.21
N ALA A 550 -7.67 0.18 -8.44
CA ALA A 550 -7.68 0.35 -6.98
C ALA A 550 -6.67 -0.57 -6.26
N ILE A 551 -6.55 -1.83 -6.70
CA ILE A 551 -5.55 -2.77 -6.16
C ILE A 551 -4.12 -2.26 -6.44
N ASN A 552 -3.86 -1.77 -7.66
CA ASN A 552 -2.55 -1.23 -8.00
C ASN A 552 -2.23 0.06 -7.24
N ALA A 553 -3.21 0.93 -7.03
CA ALA A 553 -3.06 2.13 -6.20
C ALA A 553 -2.68 1.76 -4.76
N ARG A 554 -3.40 0.81 -4.13
CA ARG A 554 -3.05 0.29 -2.79
C ARG A 554 -1.65 -0.30 -2.73
N ARG A 555 -1.23 -1.07 -3.74
CA ARG A 555 0.14 -1.61 -3.81
C ARG A 555 1.18 -0.50 -3.86
N SER A 556 0.94 0.54 -4.67
CA SER A 556 1.84 1.70 -4.74
C SER A 556 1.89 2.47 -3.42
N GLU A 557 0.77 2.64 -2.73
CA GLU A 557 0.72 3.31 -1.41
C GLU A 557 1.51 2.55 -0.35
N LEU A 558 1.41 1.21 -0.34
CA LEU A 558 2.20 0.35 0.56
C LEU A 558 3.69 0.49 0.28
N GLU A 559 4.11 0.50 -0.98
CA GLU A 559 5.52 0.67 -1.33
C GLU A 559 6.04 2.06 -0.98
N VAL A 560 5.25 3.12 -1.19
CA VAL A 560 5.59 4.48 -0.74
C VAL A 560 5.73 4.54 0.77
N SER A 561 4.87 3.85 1.52
CA SER A 561 4.94 3.79 2.98
C SER A 561 6.22 3.07 3.45
N ARG A 562 6.53 1.92 2.84
CA ARG A 562 7.78 1.17 3.08
C ARG A 562 9.02 2.02 2.81
N LEU A 563 9.06 2.75 1.69
CA LEU A 563 10.17 3.62 1.33
C LEU A 563 10.30 4.82 2.29
N LYS A 564 9.18 5.35 2.81
CA LYS A 564 9.20 6.40 3.84
C LYS A 564 9.78 5.87 5.15
N GLU A 565 9.38 4.68 5.59
CA GLU A 565 9.93 4.03 6.79
C GLU A 565 11.45 3.80 6.63
N GLU A 566 11.88 3.31 5.46
CA GLU A 566 13.29 3.10 5.15
C GLU A 566 14.09 4.42 5.12
N LEU A 567 13.51 5.50 4.58
CA LEU A 567 14.09 6.84 4.62
C LEU A 567 14.23 7.35 6.07
N THR A 568 13.21 7.13 6.91
CA THR A 568 13.28 7.53 8.32
C THR A 568 14.34 6.75 9.09
N ARG A 569 14.48 5.44 8.82
CA ARG A 569 15.54 4.61 9.38
C ARG A 569 16.93 5.11 8.98
N LEU A 570 17.14 5.34 7.69
CA LEU A 570 18.42 5.86 7.19
C LEU A 570 18.77 7.24 7.76
N LYS A 571 17.78 8.11 7.99
CA LYS A 571 18.00 9.39 8.67
C LYS A 571 18.42 9.22 10.13
N ALA A 572 17.84 8.25 10.84
CA ALA A 572 18.25 7.92 12.20
C ALA A 572 19.68 7.37 12.23
N GLU A 573 20.02 6.42 11.34
CA GLU A 573 21.38 5.89 11.21
C GLU A 573 22.40 6.98 10.88
N LEU A 574 22.03 7.97 10.05
CA LEU A 574 22.90 9.12 9.73
C LEU A 574 23.12 10.04 10.94
N LEU A 575 22.08 10.26 11.76
CA LEU A 575 22.20 11.01 13.02
C LEU A 575 23.13 10.28 13.99
N ASP A 576 22.92 8.98 14.20
CA ASP A 576 23.78 8.15 15.05
C ASP A 576 25.24 8.17 14.57
N PHE A 577 25.45 8.11 13.24
CA PHE A 577 26.79 8.23 12.66
C PHE A 577 27.40 9.62 12.90
N SER A 578 26.61 10.69 12.82
CA SER A 578 27.08 12.04 13.11
C SER A 578 27.47 12.22 14.58
N ASP A 579 26.72 11.64 15.51
CA ASP A 579 27.04 11.64 16.94
C ASP A 579 28.30 10.82 17.23
N ALA A 580 28.44 9.65 16.61
CA ALA A 580 29.67 8.85 16.68
C ALA A 580 30.88 9.64 16.18
N LYS A 581 30.75 10.38 15.07
CA LYS A 581 31.81 11.25 14.53
C LYS A 581 32.17 12.38 15.50
N ILE A 582 31.19 13.04 16.11
CA ILE A 582 31.42 14.07 17.14
C ILE A 582 32.20 13.48 18.31
N ASN A 583 31.84 12.28 18.77
CA ASN A 583 32.54 11.62 19.87
C ASN A 583 33.98 11.26 19.49
N VAL A 584 34.25 10.80 18.26
CA VAL A 584 35.61 10.55 17.78
C VAL A 584 36.45 11.82 17.84
N VAL A 585 35.94 12.96 17.37
CA VAL A 585 36.66 14.25 17.45
C VAL A 585 36.96 14.63 18.89
N LYS A 586 35.99 14.47 19.81
CA LYS A 586 36.22 14.71 21.25
C LYS A 586 37.31 13.81 21.83
N TYR A 587 37.32 12.53 21.47
CA TYR A 587 38.36 11.61 21.92
C TYR A 587 39.74 11.95 21.33
N GLU A 588 39.81 12.41 20.09
CA GLU A 588 41.05 12.90 19.47
C GLU A 588 41.60 14.14 20.19
N GLU A 589 40.73 15.08 20.57
CA GLU A 589 41.10 16.26 21.36
C GLU A 589 41.66 15.85 22.74
N GLN A 590 40.96 14.96 23.46
CA GLN A 590 41.42 14.43 24.74
C GLN A 590 42.76 13.68 24.62
N LEU A 591 42.94 12.87 23.57
CA LEU A 591 44.21 12.19 23.28
C LEU A 591 45.34 13.17 23.01
N SER A 592 45.06 14.27 22.30
CA SER A 592 46.02 15.34 22.03
C SER A 592 46.46 16.05 23.31
N GLU A 593 45.50 16.36 24.21
CA GLU A 593 45.79 16.94 25.52
C GLU A 593 46.63 16.00 26.40
N LEU A 594 46.23 14.73 26.50
CA LEU A 594 47.01 13.72 27.22
C LEU A 594 48.41 13.53 26.63
N SER A 595 48.55 13.58 25.31
CA SER A 595 49.85 13.52 24.63
C SER A 595 50.74 14.73 24.99
N LYS A 596 50.18 15.94 25.04
CA LYS A 596 50.90 17.14 25.48
C LYS A 596 51.35 17.01 26.94
N LEU A 597 50.44 16.61 27.82
CA LEU A 597 50.74 16.45 29.24
C LEU A 597 51.81 15.36 29.47
N ASN A 598 51.77 14.28 28.69
CA ASN A 598 52.80 13.24 28.74
C ASN A 598 54.17 13.75 28.25
N LYS A 599 54.21 14.61 27.22
CA LYS A 599 55.46 15.27 26.78
C LYS A 599 56.01 16.22 27.84
N GLU A 600 55.16 16.97 28.54
CA GLU A 600 55.57 17.84 29.64
C GLU A 600 56.14 17.03 30.80
N LEU A 601 55.47 15.95 31.20
CA LEU A 601 55.96 15.03 32.23
C LEU A 601 57.31 14.41 31.84
N GLU A 602 57.48 14.00 30.59
CA GLU A 602 58.76 13.47 30.10
C GLU A 602 59.85 14.55 30.12
N GLY A 603 59.52 15.81 29.80
CA GLY A 603 60.44 16.94 29.92
C GLY A 603 60.88 17.19 31.37
N ILE A 604 59.93 17.15 32.32
CA ILE A 604 60.23 17.26 33.75
C ILE A 604 61.10 16.09 34.20
N ARG A 605 60.76 14.85 33.82
CA ARG A 605 61.52 13.64 34.13
C ARG A 605 62.96 13.76 33.64
N GLN A 606 63.16 14.23 32.42
CA GLN A 606 64.49 14.43 31.85
C GLN A 606 65.27 15.51 32.60
N SER A 607 64.63 16.64 32.93
CA SER A 607 65.25 17.72 33.73
C SER A 607 65.62 17.27 35.15
N GLN A 608 64.81 16.42 35.77
CA GLN A 608 65.11 15.84 37.07
C GLN A 608 66.26 14.83 36.95
N ALA A 609 66.27 13.99 35.92
CA ALA A 609 67.35 13.05 35.66
C ALA A 609 68.70 13.77 35.45
N THR A 610 68.73 14.85 34.66
CA THR A 610 69.96 15.67 34.51
C THR A 610 70.38 16.30 35.83
N LYS A 611 69.44 16.81 36.62
CA LYS A 611 69.76 17.40 37.94
C LYS A 611 70.32 16.37 38.91
N ILE A 612 69.75 15.16 38.94
CA ILE A 612 70.26 14.06 39.76
C ILE A 612 71.67 13.68 39.29
N ALA A 613 71.92 13.59 37.99
CA ALA A 613 73.26 13.32 37.46
C ALA A 613 74.27 14.39 37.89
N GLU A 614 73.95 15.69 37.74
CA GLU A 614 74.80 16.80 38.21
C GLU A 614 75.08 16.73 39.72
N LEU A 615 74.06 16.45 40.53
CA LEU A 615 74.23 16.34 41.98
C LEU A 615 75.07 15.12 42.35
N THR A 616 74.91 14.00 41.63
CA THR A 616 75.71 12.79 41.81
C THR A 616 77.18 13.07 41.49
N GLU A 617 77.48 13.72 40.37
CA GLU A 617 78.83 14.14 40.01
C GLU A 617 79.45 15.08 41.06
N LYS A 618 78.68 16.06 41.56
CA LYS A 618 79.15 16.94 42.65
C LYS A 618 79.43 16.18 43.94
N MET A 619 78.57 15.24 44.31
CA MET A 619 78.81 14.38 45.48
C MET A 619 80.06 13.53 45.29
N GLU A 620 80.27 12.94 44.10
CA GLU A 620 81.47 12.17 43.78
C GLU A 620 82.74 13.03 43.89
N LEU A 621 82.73 14.23 43.32
CA LEU A 621 83.83 15.20 43.45
C LEU A 621 84.10 15.54 44.92
N GLN A 622 83.05 15.85 45.71
CA GLN A 622 83.21 16.15 47.13
C GLN A 622 83.74 14.95 47.92
N THR A 623 83.27 13.73 47.64
CA THR A 623 83.81 12.53 48.31
C THR A 623 85.26 12.26 47.95
N ASN A 624 85.67 12.57 46.71
CA ASN A 624 87.07 12.47 46.31
C ASN A 624 87.92 13.54 47.00
N GLU A 625 87.45 14.78 47.08
CA GLU A 625 88.13 15.87 47.80
C GLU A 625 88.25 15.56 49.31
N ASP A 626 87.18 15.08 49.93
CA ASP A 626 87.18 14.67 51.34
C ASP A 626 88.13 13.48 51.57
N SER A 627 88.16 12.51 50.66
CA SER A 627 89.10 11.39 50.69
C SER A 627 90.55 11.87 50.54
N ASP A 628 90.84 12.77 49.61
CA ASP A 628 92.17 13.35 49.39
C ASP A 628 92.62 14.18 50.60
N ASN A 629 91.73 14.98 51.18
CA ASN A 629 91.99 15.72 52.42
C ASN A 629 92.26 14.78 53.59
N ARG A 630 91.48 13.70 53.72
CA ARG A 630 91.72 12.66 54.74
C ARG A 630 93.08 12.00 54.54
N ASN A 631 93.46 11.67 53.30
CA ASN A 631 94.75 11.08 52.98
C ASN A 631 95.91 12.05 53.28
N ARG A 632 95.76 13.34 52.95
CA ARG A 632 96.74 14.39 53.31
C ARG A 632 96.89 14.53 54.82
N LEU A 633 95.78 14.59 55.57
CA LEU A 633 95.81 14.64 57.03
C LEU A 633 96.44 13.37 57.63
N GLU A 634 96.19 12.20 57.06
CA GLU A 634 96.83 10.95 57.45
C GLU A 634 98.35 10.98 57.17
N GLU A 635 98.78 11.53 56.03
CA GLU A 635 100.20 11.73 55.70
C GLU A 635 100.88 12.74 56.61
N GLU A 636 100.24 13.88 56.90
CA GLU A 636 100.71 14.89 57.85
C GLU A 636 100.80 14.30 59.26
N CYS A 637 99.77 13.56 59.72
CA CYS A 637 99.82 12.83 60.98
C CYS A 637 100.97 11.84 61.01
N ARG A 638 101.18 11.08 59.92
CA ARG A 638 102.29 10.13 59.80
C ARG A 638 103.64 10.85 59.83
N HIS A 639 103.75 12.00 59.19
CA HIS A 639 104.96 12.83 59.20
C HIS A 639 105.24 13.40 60.60
N LEU A 640 104.23 13.96 61.27
CA LEU A 640 104.32 14.42 62.66
C LEU A 640 104.65 13.28 63.61
N MET A 641 104.09 12.09 63.40
CA MET A 641 104.39 10.90 64.20
C MET A 641 105.83 10.43 63.97
N ASN A 642 106.33 10.50 62.73
CA ASN A 642 107.74 10.25 62.41
C ASN A 642 108.66 11.31 63.05
N GLU A 643 108.30 12.59 63.00
CA GLU A 643 109.03 13.68 63.67
C GLU A 643 109.01 13.53 65.20
N LEU A 644 107.88 13.13 65.78
CA LEU A 644 107.77 12.83 67.20
C LEU A 644 108.62 11.61 67.57
N GLN A 645 108.71 10.62 66.69
CA GLN A 645 109.58 9.47 66.89
C GLN A 645 111.07 9.82 66.73
N THR A 646 111.44 10.68 65.78
CA THR A 646 112.83 11.15 65.62
C THR A 646 113.23 12.07 66.78
N THR A 647 112.40 13.03 67.17
CA THR A 647 112.64 13.87 68.36
C THR A 647 112.72 13.02 69.62
N ARG A 648 111.85 12.02 69.80
CA ARG A 648 111.97 11.05 70.91
C ARG A 648 113.29 10.29 70.85
N LYS A 649 113.73 9.80 69.68
CA LYS A 649 115.06 9.16 69.53
C LYS A 649 116.20 10.12 69.84
N SER A 650 116.13 11.37 69.38
CA SER A 650 117.11 12.42 69.70
C SER A 650 117.09 12.77 71.18
N LEU A 651 115.94 12.75 71.85
CA LEU A 651 115.80 12.97 73.29
C LEU A 651 116.35 11.78 74.09
N GLU A 652 116.11 10.55 73.64
CA GLU A 652 116.74 9.34 74.20
C GLU A 652 118.26 9.35 73.98
N GLN A 653 118.74 9.88 72.86
CA GLN A 653 120.17 10.08 72.58
C GLN A 653 120.77 11.21 73.42
N PHE A 654 120.03 12.30 73.65
CA PHE A 654 120.38 13.36 74.60
C PHE A 654 120.45 12.80 76.03
N GLN A 655 119.47 12.00 76.45
CA GLN A 655 119.49 11.30 77.74
C GLN A 655 120.64 10.29 77.85
N ARG A 656 121.08 9.66 76.75
CA ARG A 656 122.30 8.83 76.73
C ARG A 656 123.56 9.69 76.84
N SER A 657 123.65 10.80 76.11
CA SER A 657 124.78 11.73 76.22
C SER A 657 124.84 12.44 77.58
N GLU A 658 123.69 12.68 78.22
CA GLU A 658 123.59 13.21 79.58
C GLU A 658 124.04 12.15 80.59
N ARG A 659 123.68 10.88 80.40
CA ARG A 659 124.23 9.75 81.18
C ARG A 659 125.73 9.55 80.95
N GLU A 660 126.24 9.81 79.76
CA GLU A 660 127.68 9.72 79.43
C GLU A 660 128.49 10.93 79.95
N VAL A 661 127.89 12.13 80.05
CA VAL A 661 128.50 13.33 80.64
C VAL A 661 128.47 13.29 82.18
N VAL A 662 127.48 12.63 82.79
CA VAL A 662 127.45 12.38 84.25
C VAL A 662 128.41 11.23 84.67
N LEU A 663 128.89 10.41 83.73
CA LEU A 663 129.87 9.33 83.97
C LEU A 663 131.32 9.69 83.62
N HIS A 664 131.60 10.93 83.22
CA HIS A 664 132.96 11.45 83.03
C HIS A 664 133.26 12.74 83.82
N PHE A 665 132.50 12.96 84.91
CA PHE A 665 133.03 13.66 86.08
C PHE A 665 133.74 12.69 87.02
#